data_AF-W4FEW7-F1
#
_entry.id   AF-W4FEW7-F1
#
_cell.length_a   1.000
_cell.length_b   1.000
_cell.length_c   1.000
_cell.angle_alpha   90.00
_cell.angle_beta   90.00
_cell.angle_gamma   90.00
#
_symmetry.space_group_name_H-M   'P 1'
#
loop_
_entity.id
_entity.type
_entity.pdbx_description
1 polymer ?
#
loop_
_entity_poly.entity_id
_entity_poly.type
_entity_poly.pdbx_seq_one_letter_code
_entity_poly.pdbx_strand_id
1 'polypeptide(L)'
;MKLVSVLSLAAAAAQAKVSVEVHRALETKGLSDVTVLFHSINLDALPRSTTDRRTQVFEALSERSTVALAETASILDSSDCQNFWIAPVAVCNGLTSAQIELLSKLPGVKSIHGPIEISLTQPLEKEAAPKVGLPPNAPPQWGVETIGAPSIWKYFKGKGVVIGSIDTGAEYRHESIKHNWRSYKGWFNPYNGTAIELPIDSQTHGTHTIGTMVGSHGIGVAPDAQWIACLGLYGASGTSAALLSCAQFMLCPSRLDGTRPECKLGADVINNSWGSTGAYNPWYEDVVAAWRAAGITPVFANGNAGPKCASTGTPGAYNRVISVGAIGSPTDDPNQLAVFSSKGPANIRDANNNTVTIIKPDVAAPGFFTLSSNALNLTDYSFKAGTSMAAPHVAGVVALLRSAQPDLTYDEIYAYITKTTDRDVLKPEPELWYFANGTVRAPGSPNCGNVSDASWPNNRYGYGRINVGTILRDGKLNDTPTKKPTTVAPTTAAPTTITPTTAAPTTVTPTTLAPTGTTPCPTNITPKPTTAVTPTTTKATPTPTTTKPSVCDKPVDGVDYYGNDIKSTQRSNSDDCCDDCAKTPGCVVYVWTPWNDGTCFLKWKAGKSAPYWGAKAAKVTKSVGSCQAAQANVDYYGNDIARISADKDDCCALCLTADNCKGYSHYQGHCYLKGELGYASAKAGVTSGVRNV
;
A
#
# COMPACT_ATOMS: atom_id res chain seq x y z
N MET A 1 44.53 13.35 4.21
CA MET A 1 43.35 13.41 3.32
C MET A 1 42.65 12.06 3.14
N LYS A 2 43.29 10.98 2.62
CA LYS A 2 42.60 9.70 2.33
C LYS A 2 41.83 9.03 3.50
N LEU A 3 42.29 9.13 4.75
CA LEU A 3 41.55 8.57 5.90
C LEU A 3 40.21 9.27 6.14
N VAL A 4 40.18 10.61 6.08
CA VAL A 4 38.99 11.41 6.38
C VAL A 4 37.88 11.15 5.37
N SER A 5 38.22 10.96 4.08
CA SER A 5 37.26 10.62 3.03
C SER A 5 36.62 9.24 3.19
N VAL A 6 37.37 8.25 3.72
CA VAL A 6 36.83 6.90 3.95
C VAL A 6 35.88 6.88 5.15
N LEU A 7 36.25 7.57 6.24
CA LEU A 7 35.38 7.75 7.41
C LEU A 7 34.08 8.50 7.06
N SER A 8 34.14 9.55 6.24
CA SER A 8 32.92 10.27 5.81
C SER A 8 32.02 9.44 4.89
N LEU A 9 32.59 8.61 4.01
CA LEU A 9 31.83 7.69 3.15
C LEU A 9 31.15 6.57 3.96
N ALA A 10 31.86 5.98 4.92
CA ALA A 10 31.29 4.95 5.80
C ALA A 10 30.15 5.50 6.67
N ALA A 11 30.31 6.69 7.24
CA ALA A 11 29.26 7.35 8.01
C ALA A 11 28.02 7.68 7.15
N ALA A 12 28.21 8.19 5.93
CA ALA A 12 27.12 8.46 5.00
C ALA A 12 26.38 7.19 4.55
N ALA A 13 27.12 6.10 4.30
CA ALA A 13 26.54 4.80 3.93
C ALA A 13 25.76 4.15 5.08
N ALA A 14 26.23 4.30 6.33
CA ALA A 14 25.49 3.85 7.51
C ALA A 14 24.20 4.67 7.70
N GLN A 15 24.28 6.00 7.61
CA GLN A 15 23.12 6.88 7.73
C GLN A 15 22.06 6.64 6.63
N ALA A 16 22.47 6.24 5.41
CA ALA A 16 21.58 5.87 4.32
C ALA A 16 20.73 4.60 4.58
N LYS A 17 21.04 3.80 5.61
CA LYS A 17 20.22 2.65 6.02
C LYS A 17 19.03 3.01 6.90
N VAL A 18 19.05 4.18 7.54
CA VAL A 18 18.03 4.60 8.53
C VAL A 18 16.96 5.42 7.82
N SER A 19 15.69 5.03 8.01
CA SER A 19 14.57 5.74 7.38
C SER A 19 14.30 7.08 8.05
N VAL A 20 13.71 8.01 7.30
CA VAL A 20 13.43 9.37 7.73
C VAL A 20 12.47 9.40 8.93
N GLU A 21 11.51 8.49 8.97
CA GLU A 21 10.55 8.34 10.07
C GLU A 21 11.26 8.08 11.40
N VAL A 22 12.32 7.26 11.39
CA VAL A 22 13.16 6.98 12.57
C VAL A 22 13.92 8.24 13.00
N HIS A 23 14.52 8.96 12.05
CA HIS A 23 15.22 10.22 12.36
C HIS A 23 14.27 11.25 12.99
N ARG A 24 13.05 11.41 12.45
CA ARG A 24 12.03 12.34 13.00
C ARG A 24 11.52 11.90 14.38
N ALA A 25 11.36 10.60 14.62
CA ALA A 25 11.00 10.09 15.94
C ALA A 25 12.10 10.38 16.98
N LEU A 26 13.36 10.16 16.62
CA LEU A 26 14.51 10.51 17.46
C LEU A 26 14.62 12.02 17.75
N GLU A 27 14.42 12.86 16.74
CA GLU A 27 14.45 14.33 16.90
C GLU A 27 13.33 14.84 17.83
N THR A 28 12.14 14.23 17.78
CA THR A 28 10.95 14.71 18.53
C THR A 28 10.77 14.06 19.91
N LYS A 29 11.26 12.83 20.11
CA LYS A 29 11.03 12.03 21.32
C LYS A 29 12.30 11.54 22.01
N GLY A 30 13.47 11.64 21.36
CA GLY A 30 14.74 11.08 21.84
C GLY A 30 14.88 9.55 21.67
N LEU A 31 13.77 8.84 21.47
CA LEU A 31 13.67 7.39 21.29
C LEU A 31 12.82 7.06 20.05
N SER A 32 13.09 5.93 19.40
CA SER A 32 12.27 5.40 18.30
C SER A 32 12.08 3.90 18.42
N ASP A 33 10.85 3.45 18.20
CA ASP A 33 10.58 2.07 17.81
C ASP A 33 11.05 1.87 16.36
N VAL A 34 11.56 0.68 16.02
CA VAL A 34 12.13 0.40 14.70
C VAL A 34 11.88 -1.04 14.25
N THR A 35 11.79 -1.22 12.92
CA THR A 35 11.92 -2.53 12.27
C THR A 35 13.28 -2.60 11.57
N VAL A 36 14.17 -3.45 12.08
CA VAL A 36 15.51 -3.71 11.54
C VAL A 36 15.45 -4.88 10.58
N LEU A 37 15.64 -4.61 9.29
CA LEU A 37 15.74 -5.61 8.23
C LEU A 37 17.21 -5.97 8.01
N PHE A 38 17.53 -7.26 7.95
CA PHE A 38 18.87 -7.76 7.67
C PHE A 38 18.98 -8.32 6.25
N HIS A 39 20.20 -8.56 5.80
CA HIS A 39 20.44 -9.30 4.55
C HIS A 39 19.97 -10.76 4.68
N SER A 40 19.06 -11.14 3.78
CA SER A 40 18.47 -12.48 3.70
C SER A 40 19.35 -13.47 2.93
N ILE A 41 19.01 -14.76 3.03
CA ILE A 41 19.67 -15.86 2.30
C ILE A 41 19.03 -16.09 0.93
N ASN A 42 19.79 -16.68 0.00
CA ASN A 42 19.27 -17.08 -1.29
C ASN A 42 18.48 -18.40 -1.18
N LEU A 43 17.17 -18.29 -0.96
CA LEU A 43 16.25 -19.45 -0.83
C LEU A 43 16.13 -20.29 -2.11
N ASP A 44 16.43 -19.70 -3.28
CA ASP A 44 16.41 -20.42 -4.57
C ASP A 44 17.64 -21.35 -4.73
N ALA A 45 18.69 -21.16 -3.90
CA ALA A 45 19.86 -22.04 -3.83
C ALA A 45 19.70 -23.23 -2.85
N LEU A 46 18.64 -23.25 -2.04
CA LEU A 46 18.36 -24.39 -1.14
C LEU A 46 18.06 -25.67 -1.95
N PRO A 47 18.52 -26.85 -1.50
CA PRO A 47 18.30 -28.11 -2.21
C PRO A 47 16.84 -28.33 -2.64
N ARG A 48 16.65 -28.84 -3.86
CA ARG A 48 15.31 -29.10 -4.44
C ARG A 48 14.70 -30.43 -3.94
N SER A 49 15.00 -30.84 -2.71
CA SER A 49 14.45 -32.07 -2.13
C SER A 49 12.94 -31.93 -1.90
N THR A 50 12.16 -32.86 -2.45
CA THR A 50 10.70 -32.78 -2.52
C THR A 50 10.00 -33.17 -1.22
N THR A 51 10.63 -33.99 -0.36
CA THR A 51 9.94 -34.64 0.76
C THR A 51 9.76 -33.74 2.00
N ASP A 52 10.48 -32.63 2.11
CA ASP A 52 10.35 -31.72 3.27
C ASP A 52 10.78 -30.26 2.97
N ARG A 53 10.28 -29.67 1.88
CA ARG A 53 10.70 -28.31 1.45
C ARG A 53 10.37 -27.22 2.47
N ARG A 54 9.23 -27.30 3.16
CA ARG A 54 8.83 -26.32 4.19
C ARG A 54 9.80 -26.32 5.38
N THR A 55 10.22 -27.49 5.84
CA THR A 55 11.18 -27.62 6.96
C THR A 55 12.57 -27.11 6.57
N GLN A 56 13.07 -27.42 5.37
CA GLN A 56 14.35 -26.87 4.87
C GLN A 56 14.37 -25.33 4.83
N VAL A 57 13.26 -24.71 4.40
CA VAL A 57 13.12 -23.23 4.39
C VAL A 57 13.09 -22.69 5.81
N PHE A 58 12.34 -23.32 6.71
CA PHE A 58 12.29 -22.95 8.13
C PHE A 58 13.65 -23.05 8.84
N GLU A 59 14.39 -24.14 8.64
CA GLU A 59 15.70 -24.36 9.26
C GLU A 59 16.72 -23.31 8.79
N ALA A 60 16.86 -23.13 7.48
CA ALA A 60 17.82 -22.17 6.91
C ALA A 60 17.52 -20.71 7.30
N LEU A 61 16.24 -20.35 7.40
CA LEU A 61 15.81 -19.03 7.86
C LEU A 61 15.99 -18.84 9.37
N SER A 62 15.73 -19.88 10.17
CA SER A 62 15.98 -19.86 11.62
C SER A 62 17.47 -19.75 11.95
N GLU A 63 18.34 -20.43 11.19
CA GLU A 63 19.79 -20.28 11.28
C GLU A 63 20.21 -18.83 10.96
N ARG A 64 19.75 -18.27 9.83
CA ARG A 64 20.09 -16.88 9.46
C ARG A 64 19.59 -15.86 10.49
N SER A 65 18.38 -16.03 11.02
CA SER A 65 17.82 -15.16 12.05
C SER A 65 18.63 -15.25 13.36
N THR A 66 19.10 -16.44 13.73
CA THR A 66 20.03 -16.62 14.86
C THR A 66 21.34 -15.83 14.67
N VAL A 67 21.92 -15.83 13.47
CA VAL A 67 23.10 -15.02 13.16
C VAL A 67 22.79 -13.52 13.25
N ALA A 68 21.66 -13.07 12.69
CA ALA A 68 21.25 -11.66 12.73
C ALA A 68 21.06 -11.15 14.17
N LEU A 69 20.50 -11.97 15.07
CA LEU A 69 20.39 -11.67 16.49
C LEU A 69 21.76 -11.61 17.19
N ALA A 70 22.68 -12.53 16.86
CA ALA A 70 24.04 -12.50 17.41
C ALA A 70 24.81 -11.23 16.99
N GLU A 71 24.55 -10.68 15.79
CA GLU A 71 25.12 -9.38 15.37
C GLU A 71 24.63 -8.22 16.26
N THR A 72 23.35 -8.20 16.67
CA THR A 72 22.76 -7.11 17.48
C THR A 72 22.97 -7.23 18.98
N ALA A 73 23.21 -8.43 19.51
CA ALA A 73 23.41 -8.68 20.95
C ALA A 73 24.63 -7.94 21.56
N SER A 74 25.49 -7.32 20.74
CA SER A 74 26.57 -6.44 21.18
C SER A 74 26.17 -4.98 21.41
N ILE A 75 24.94 -4.61 21.04
CA ILE A 75 24.41 -3.23 21.04
C ILE A 75 23.09 -3.12 21.83
N LEU A 76 22.28 -4.18 21.82
CA LEU A 76 20.93 -4.22 22.40
C LEU A 76 20.78 -5.40 23.36
N ASP A 77 19.97 -5.22 24.41
CA ASP A 77 19.56 -6.33 25.24
C ASP A 77 18.48 -7.17 24.53
N SER A 78 18.42 -8.47 24.83
CA SER A 78 17.48 -9.39 24.18
C SER A 78 16.00 -9.08 24.48
N SER A 79 15.73 -8.27 25.50
CA SER A 79 14.42 -7.71 25.83
C SER A 79 13.95 -6.61 24.88
N ASP A 80 14.87 -5.92 24.20
CA ASP A 80 14.57 -4.69 23.46
C ASP A 80 13.95 -4.98 22.09
N CYS A 81 14.15 -6.21 21.59
CA CYS A 81 13.77 -6.64 20.24
C CYS A 81 13.08 -8.00 20.22
N GLN A 82 11.92 -8.06 19.56
CA GLN A 82 11.34 -9.31 19.10
C GLN A 82 11.96 -9.71 17.75
N ASN A 83 12.52 -10.90 17.67
CA ASN A 83 13.10 -11.44 16.45
C ASN A 83 12.12 -12.40 15.77
N PHE A 84 12.18 -12.44 14.45
CA PHE A 84 11.37 -13.34 13.63
C PHE A 84 12.29 -14.19 12.76
N TRP A 85 11.91 -15.45 12.54
CA TRP A 85 12.65 -16.35 11.66
C TRP A 85 12.16 -16.27 10.21
N ILE A 86 10.87 -15.99 9.97
CA ILE A 86 10.26 -16.01 8.62
C ILE A 86 10.96 -15.10 7.59
N ALA A 87 11.57 -14.03 8.07
CA ALA A 87 12.58 -13.23 7.41
C ALA A 87 13.58 -12.82 8.49
N PRO A 88 14.86 -12.55 8.19
CA PRO A 88 15.79 -12.04 9.19
C PRO A 88 15.44 -10.57 9.46
N VAL A 89 14.56 -10.37 10.43
CA VAL A 89 14.00 -9.07 10.83
C VAL A 89 13.79 -9.06 12.35
N ALA A 90 14.10 -7.91 12.96
CA ALA A 90 13.83 -7.63 14.35
C ALA A 90 12.93 -6.40 14.48
N VAL A 91 11.94 -6.45 15.38
CA VAL A 91 11.11 -5.30 15.76
C VAL A 91 11.52 -4.91 17.17
N CYS A 92 12.07 -3.70 17.30
CA CYS A 92 12.67 -3.20 18.54
C CYS A 92 11.94 -1.94 19.01
N ASN A 93 11.82 -1.75 20.32
CA ASN A 93 11.07 -0.63 20.90
C ASN A 93 11.99 0.31 21.68
N GLY A 94 11.70 1.61 21.66
CA GLY A 94 12.36 2.60 22.51
C GLY A 94 13.87 2.77 22.30
N LEU A 95 14.39 2.54 21.10
CA LEU A 95 15.83 2.65 20.86
C LEU A 95 16.31 4.10 20.81
N THR A 96 17.48 4.34 21.41
CA THR A 96 18.17 5.65 21.37
C THR A 96 18.85 5.90 20.01
N SER A 97 19.13 7.17 19.72
CA SER A 97 19.90 7.57 18.54
C SER A 97 21.28 6.87 18.47
N ALA A 98 21.95 6.70 19.61
CA ALA A 98 23.25 6.02 19.68
C ALA A 98 23.15 4.52 19.33
N GLN A 99 22.13 3.82 19.83
CA GLN A 99 21.88 2.41 19.48
C GLN A 99 21.57 2.27 17.98
N ILE A 100 20.71 3.13 17.43
CA ILE A 100 20.37 3.10 15.98
C ILE A 100 21.59 3.42 15.11
N GLU A 101 22.45 4.36 15.52
CA GLU A 101 23.69 4.64 14.81
C GLU A 101 24.64 3.43 14.81
N LEU A 102 24.78 2.72 15.94
CA LEU A 102 25.58 1.50 16.02
C LEU A 102 25.00 0.37 15.17
N LEU A 103 23.68 0.13 15.22
CA LEU A 103 23.00 -0.88 14.40
C LEU A 103 23.18 -0.60 12.90
N SER A 104 23.09 0.67 12.48
CA SER A 104 23.25 1.05 11.07
C SER A 104 24.63 0.67 10.50
N LYS A 105 25.66 0.60 11.36
CA LYS A 105 27.04 0.24 11.01
C LYS A 105 27.27 -1.27 10.94
N LEU A 106 26.36 -2.10 11.46
CA LEU A 106 26.49 -3.56 11.34
C LEU A 106 26.43 -4.00 9.87
N PRO A 107 27.27 -4.97 9.44
CA PRO A 107 27.33 -5.40 8.06
C PRO A 107 26.07 -6.19 7.63
N GLY A 108 25.45 -6.97 8.51
CA GLY A 108 24.24 -7.72 8.17
C GLY A 108 22.96 -6.89 8.17
N VAL A 109 22.94 -5.69 8.77
CA VAL A 109 21.78 -4.78 8.71
C VAL A 109 21.67 -4.18 7.30
N LYS A 110 20.53 -4.44 6.65
CA LYS A 110 20.16 -3.97 5.30
C LYS A 110 19.48 -2.60 5.36
N SER A 111 18.53 -2.42 6.28
CA SER A 111 17.87 -1.13 6.54
C SER A 111 17.14 -1.10 7.88
N ILE A 112 16.92 0.08 8.44
CA ILE A 112 16.19 0.33 9.68
C ILE A 112 15.04 1.28 9.36
N HIS A 113 13.79 0.85 9.60
CA HIS A 113 12.58 1.64 9.34
C HIS A 113 11.83 1.93 10.63
N GLY A 114 10.92 2.91 10.61
CA GLY A 114 9.96 3.10 11.71
C GLY A 114 9.04 1.89 11.90
N PRO A 115 8.18 1.89 12.95
CA PRO A 115 7.18 0.85 13.11
C PRO A 115 6.21 0.88 11.93
N ILE A 116 5.84 -0.31 11.44
CA ILE A 116 4.86 -0.46 10.37
C ILE A 116 3.56 -0.94 11.01
N GLU A 117 2.51 -0.14 10.82
CA GLU A 117 1.16 -0.44 11.25
C GLU A 117 0.24 -0.50 10.02
N ILE A 118 -0.57 -1.56 9.94
CA ILE A 118 -1.56 -1.78 8.90
C ILE A 118 -2.93 -1.57 9.52
N SER A 119 -3.61 -0.50 9.10
CA SER A 119 -5.02 -0.27 9.44
C SER A 119 -5.88 -0.73 8.28
N LEU A 120 -6.86 -1.60 8.55
CA LEU A 120 -7.78 -2.09 7.55
C LEU A 120 -8.65 -0.94 7.03
N THR A 121 -8.67 -0.73 5.72
CA THR A 121 -9.72 0.09 5.10
C THR A 121 -11.05 -0.61 5.29
N GLN A 122 -11.96 -0.01 6.06
CA GLN A 122 -13.27 -0.60 6.31
C GLN A 122 -14.00 -0.87 4.99
N PRO A 123 -14.54 -2.09 4.77
CA PRO A 123 -15.28 -2.40 3.56
C PRO A 123 -16.60 -1.62 3.53
N LEU A 124 -17.14 -1.38 2.34
CA LEU A 124 -18.49 -0.82 2.24
C LEU A 124 -19.48 -1.93 2.59
N GLU A 125 -20.33 -1.68 3.57
CA GLU A 125 -21.45 -2.57 3.92
C GLU A 125 -22.72 -2.13 3.22
N LYS A 126 -23.61 -3.09 2.94
CA LYS A 126 -24.93 -2.79 2.39
C LYS A 126 -25.87 -2.35 3.51
N GLU A 127 -26.14 -1.05 3.60
CA GLU A 127 -27.05 -0.48 4.61
C GLU A 127 -28.41 -1.20 4.62
N ALA A 128 -28.97 -1.37 5.82
CA ALA A 128 -30.25 -2.05 6.05
C ALA A 128 -30.38 -3.47 5.46
N ALA A 129 -29.27 -4.17 5.22
CA ALA A 129 -29.32 -5.60 4.92
C ALA A 129 -30.03 -6.34 6.09
N PRO A 130 -31.14 -7.05 5.85
CA PRO A 130 -31.77 -7.86 6.89
C PRO A 130 -30.80 -8.96 7.33
N LYS A 131 -31.06 -9.59 8.50
CA LYS A 131 -30.38 -10.84 8.85
C LYS A 131 -30.66 -11.88 7.76
N VAL A 132 -29.68 -12.08 6.88
CA VAL A 132 -29.75 -13.10 5.85
C VAL A 132 -29.37 -14.41 6.53
N GLY A 133 -30.32 -15.31 6.70
CA GLY A 133 -30.03 -16.73 6.93
C GLY A 133 -30.00 -17.46 5.59
N LEU A 134 -29.09 -18.42 5.42
CA LEU A 134 -29.03 -19.24 4.21
C LEU A 134 -29.51 -20.68 4.52
N PRO A 135 -30.34 -21.30 3.66
CA PRO A 135 -30.64 -22.72 3.79
C PRO A 135 -29.39 -23.57 3.46
N PRO A 136 -29.25 -24.80 4.00
CA PRO A 136 -28.10 -25.67 3.74
C PRO A 136 -27.76 -25.91 2.26
N ASN A 137 -28.79 -25.91 1.41
CA ASN A 137 -28.69 -26.09 -0.04
C ASN A 137 -28.93 -24.77 -0.81
N ALA A 138 -28.53 -23.62 -0.26
CA ALA A 138 -28.62 -22.34 -0.96
C ALA A 138 -27.87 -22.40 -2.31
N PRO A 139 -28.37 -21.72 -3.35
CA PRO A 139 -27.66 -21.61 -4.62
C PRO A 139 -26.31 -20.89 -4.41
N PRO A 140 -25.32 -21.14 -5.29
CA PRO A 140 -24.04 -20.46 -5.21
C PRO A 140 -24.24 -18.94 -5.31
N GLN A 141 -23.51 -18.16 -4.53
CA GLN A 141 -23.62 -16.71 -4.59
C GLN A 141 -23.01 -16.16 -5.88
N TRP A 142 -23.49 -14.99 -6.32
CA TRP A 142 -23.13 -14.38 -7.61
C TRP A 142 -21.62 -14.35 -7.87
N GLY A 143 -20.80 -14.09 -6.85
CA GLY A 143 -19.34 -14.05 -6.96
C GLY A 143 -18.72 -15.42 -7.22
N VAL A 144 -19.26 -16.47 -6.58
CA VAL A 144 -18.87 -17.86 -6.78
C VAL A 144 -19.28 -18.35 -8.18
N GLU A 145 -20.49 -17.99 -8.64
CA GLU A 145 -20.97 -18.27 -9.99
C GLU A 145 -20.13 -17.57 -11.08
N THR A 146 -19.85 -16.28 -10.89
CA THR A 146 -19.17 -15.40 -11.86
C THR A 146 -17.77 -15.88 -12.21
N ILE A 147 -17.07 -16.54 -11.27
CA ILE A 147 -15.74 -17.13 -11.51
C ILE A 147 -15.81 -18.59 -12.00
N GLY A 148 -17.01 -19.14 -12.24
CA GLY A 148 -17.22 -20.49 -12.77
C GLY A 148 -17.01 -21.64 -11.77
N ALA A 149 -16.84 -21.38 -10.47
CA ALA A 149 -16.53 -22.40 -9.46
C ALA A 149 -17.56 -23.56 -9.38
N PRO A 150 -18.89 -23.34 -9.48
CA PRO A 150 -19.87 -24.43 -9.42
C PRO A 150 -19.72 -25.47 -10.53
N SER A 151 -19.17 -25.09 -11.69
CA SER A 151 -18.90 -26.04 -12.79
C SER A 151 -17.80 -27.06 -12.47
N ILE A 152 -16.92 -26.71 -11.50
CA ILE A 152 -15.76 -27.51 -11.09
C ILE A 152 -16.07 -28.41 -9.90
N TRP A 153 -17.07 -28.09 -9.08
CA TRP A 153 -17.41 -28.82 -7.84
C TRP A 153 -17.82 -30.30 -8.03
N LYS A 154 -18.15 -30.73 -9.25
CA LYS A 154 -18.33 -32.15 -9.61
C LYS A 154 -17.00 -32.93 -9.69
N TYR A 155 -15.86 -32.24 -9.77
CA TYR A 155 -14.52 -32.81 -9.79
C TYR A 155 -13.73 -32.46 -8.53
N PHE A 156 -13.66 -31.16 -8.20
CA PHE A 156 -12.83 -30.63 -7.12
C PHE A 156 -13.56 -29.56 -6.33
N LYS A 157 -13.42 -29.61 -5.01
CA LYS A 157 -13.99 -28.64 -4.05
C LYS A 157 -12.94 -28.06 -3.09
N GLY A 158 -11.65 -28.33 -3.32
CA GLY A 158 -10.56 -27.88 -2.43
C GLY A 158 -10.07 -28.93 -1.45
N LYS A 159 -10.68 -30.13 -1.43
CA LYS A 159 -10.31 -31.23 -0.53
C LYS A 159 -8.81 -31.53 -0.62
N GLY A 160 -8.17 -31.64 0.55
CA GLY A 160 -6.74 -31.89 0.70
C GLY A 160 -5.86 -30.64 0.74
N VAL A 161 -6.42 -29.45 0.53
CA VAL A 161 -5.71 -28.17 0.55
C VAL A 161 -6.02 -27.38 1.82
N VAL A 162 -5.01 -26.69 2.36
CA VAL A 162 -5.13 -25.79 3.53
C VAL A 162 -5.02 -24.34 3.10
N ILE A 163 -6.07 -23.55 3.35
CA ILE A 163 -6.10 -22.11 3.13
C ILE A 163 -5.80 -21.37 4.44
N GLY A 164 -4.76 -20.55 4.45
CA GLY A 164 -4.42 -19.65 5.54
C GLY A 164 -5.10 -18.29 5.40
N SER A 165 -5.56 -17.71 6.51
CA SER A 165 -6.06 -16.33 6.57
C SER A 165 -5.28 -15.52 7.61
N ILE A 166 -4.68 -14.41 7.19
CA ILE A 166 -4.10 -13.40 8.10
C ILE A 166 -5.05 -12.20 8.04
N ASP A 167 -5.85 -12.01 9.09
CA ASP A 167 -6.98 -11.08 9.08
C ASP A 167 -7.41 -10.71 10.52
N THR A 168 -8.62 -10.18 10.72
CA THR A 168 -9.20 -9.84 12.03
C THR A 168 -9.62 -11.04 12.88
N GLY A 169 -9.33 -12.26 12.41
CA GLY A 169 -9.62 -13.53 13.07
C GLY A 169 -10.71 -14.33 12.36
N ALA A 170 -11.40 -15.22 13.09
CA ALA A 170 -12.47 -16.06 12.57
C ALA A 170 -13.41 -16.54 13.68
N GLU A 171 -14.72 -16.39 13.53
CA GLU A 171 -15.70 -17.07 14.41
C GLU A 171 -15.89 -18.52 13.94
N TYR A 172 -15.04 -19.43 14.45
CA TYR A 172 -15.00 -20.82 14.00
C TYR A 172 -16.31 -21.60 14.22
N ARG A 173 -17.22 -21.14 15.08
CA ARG A 173 -18.50 -21.82 15.34
C ARG A 173 -19.57 -21.48 14.30
N HIS A 174 -19.33 -20.48 13.44
CA HIS A 174 -20.27 -20.08 12.40
C HIS A 174 -20.60 -21.26 11.47
N GLU A 175 -21.88 -21.48 11.20
CA GLU A 175 -22.40 -22.72 10.63
C GLU A 175 -21.78 -23.11 9.29
N SER A 176 -21.45 -22.10 8.47
CA SER A 176 -20.90 -22.25 7.14
C SER A 176 -19.46 -22.77 7.12
N ILE A 177 -18.63 -22.42 8.12
CA ILE A 177 -17.17 -22.63 8.14
C ILE A 177 -16.68 -23.59 9.22
N LYS A 178 -17.49 -23.86 10.25
CA LYS A 178 -17.12 -24.74 11.39
C LYS A 178 -16.65 -26.14 11.01
N HIS A 179 -17.16 -26.69 9.92
CA HIS A 179 -16.88 -28.06 9.48
C HIS A 179 -15.48 -28.23 8.88
N ASN A 180 -14.87 -27.14 8.40
CA ASN A 180 -13.61 -27.16 7.65
C ASN A 180 -12.44 -26.54 8.44
N TRP A 181 -12.69 -26.08 9.66
CA TRP A 181 -11.63 -25.57 10.53
C TRP A 181 -10.68 -26.69 10.96
N ARG A 182 -9.37 -26.48 10.79
CA ARG A 182 -8.37 -27.42 11.33
C ARG A 182 -8.12 -27.14 12.81
N SER A 183 -8.81 -27.86 13.70
CA SER A 183 -8.68 -27.68 15.15
C SER A 183 -7.24 -27.84 15.67
N TYR A 184 -6.48 -28.83 15.18
CA TYR A 184 -5.07 -28.98 15.51
C TYR A 184 -4.22 -27.93 14.76
N LYS A 185 -3.68 -26.97 15.51
CA LYS A 185 -2.80 -25.91 14.99
C LYS A 185 -3.36 -25.19 13.76
N GLY A 186 -4.63 -24.81 13.82
CA GLY A 186 -5.29 -23.93 12.85
C GLY A 186 -5.68 -22.57 13.40
N TRP A 187 -5.12 -22.18 14.54
CA TRP A 187 -5.30 -20.88 15.17
C TRP A 187 -3.98 -20.34 15.72
N PHE A 188 -3.75 -19.03 15.58
CA PHE A 188 -2.69 -18.31 16.27
C PHE A 188 -3.11 -16.89 16.62
N ASN A 189 -2.73 -16.42 17.81
CA ASN A 189 -3.01 -15.08 18.30
C ASN A 189 -1.70 -14.43 18.80
N PRO A 190 -1.13 -13.44 18.06
CA PRO A 190 0.09 -12.77 18.45
C PRO A 190 -0.08 -11.70 19.54
N TYR A 191 -1.31 -11.29 19.87
CA TYR A 191 -1.55 -10.18 20.80
C TYR A 191 -1.61 -10.61 22.26
N ASN A 192 -2.39 -11.66 22.55
CA ASN A 192 -2.67 -12.10 23.93
C ASN A 192 -2.18 -13.53 24.21
N GLY A 193 -1.38 -14.11 23.32
CA GLY A 193 -0.83 -15.47 23.44
C GLY A 193 -1.91 -16.53 23.67
N THR A 194 -1.71 -17.36 24.70
CA THR A 194 -2.63 -18.46 25.07
C THR A 194 -3.95 -18.01 25.69
N ALA A 195 -4.16 -16.71 25.99
CA ALA A 195 -5.39 -16.26 26.66
C ALA A 195 -6.66 -16.42 25.79
N ILE A 196 -6.51 -16.66 24.48
CA ILE A 196 -7.60 -16.89 23.54
C ILE A 196 -7.28 -18.14 22.71
N GLU A 197 -7.61 -19.31 23.28
CA GLU A 197 -7.18 -20.61 22.76
C GLU A 197 -7.87 -21.07 21.47
N LEU A 198 -9.03 -20.51 21.18
CA LEU A 198 -9.87 -20.85 20.04
C LEU A 198 -10.05 -19.62 19.13
N PRO A 199 -10.29 -19.81 17.81
CA PRO A 199 -10.52 -18.68 16.92
C PRO A 199 -11.65 -17.78 17.41
N ILE A 200 -11.40 -16.48 17.36
CA ILE A 200 -12.43 -15.44 17.45
C ILE A 200 -12.18 -14.46 16.31
N ASP A 201 -13.16 -13.64 15.99
CA ASP A 201 -12.99 -12.50 15.10
C ASP A 201 -13.22 -11.21 15.90
N SER A 202 -12.27 -10.29 15.82
CA SER A 202 -12.29 -9.02 16.54
C SER A 202 -13.08 -7.92 15.83
N GLN A 203 -13.54 -8.13 14.58
CA GLN A 203 -14.22 -7.11 13.79
C GLN A 203 -15.33 -7.61 12.84
N THR A 204 -15.34 -8.90 12.46
CA THR A 204 -16.18 -9.59 11.42
C THR A 204 -15.53 -9.73 10.04
N HIS A 205 -14.45 -9.01 9.74
CA HIS A 205 -13.84 -9.02 8.41
C HIS A 205 -13.24 -10.38 8.03
N GLY A 206 -12.42 -10.97 8.91
CA GLY A 206 -11.78 -12.27 8.66
C GLY A 206 -12.74 -13.44 8.54
N THR A 207 -13.86 -13.43 9.27
CA THR A 207 -14.93 -14.43 9.13
C THR A 207 -15.60 -14.34 7.76
N HIS A 208 -15.79 -13.12 7.26
CA HIS A 208 -16.36 -12.87 5.92
C HIS A 208 -15.40 -13.34 4.81
N THR A 209 -14.10 -13.05 4.94
CA THR A 209 -13.09 -13.52 3.96
C THR A 209 -12.96 -15.03 3.97
N ILE A 210 -12.91 -15.68 5.14
CA ILE A 210 -12.88 -17.15 5.26
C ILE A 210 -14.14 -17.80 4.70
N GLY A 211 -15.33 -17.27 4.99
CA GLY A 211 -16.58 -17.77 4.40
C GLY A 211 -16.58 -17.72 2.87
N THR A 212 -15.94 -16.72 2.27
CA THR A 212 -15.80 -16.58 0.81
C THR A 212 -14.82 -17.61 0.23
N MET A 213 -13.81 -18.03 1.00
CA MET A 213 -12.85 -19.06 0.59
C MET A 213 -13.46 -20.47 0.68
N VAL A 214 -14.05 -20.83 1.82
CA VAL A 214 -14.35 -22.24 2.17
C VAL A 214 -15.74 -22.47 2.78
N GLY A 215 -16.60 -21.45 2.84
CA GLY A 215 -17.94 -21.59 3.42
C GLY A 215 -18.85 -22.53 2.62
N SER A 216 -19.61 -23.36 3.32
CA SER A 216 -20.76 -24.07 2.76
C SER A 216 -21.93 -23.10 2.46
N HIS A 217 -23.15 -23.58 2.22
CA HIS A 217 -24.32 -22.71 1.92
C HIS A 217 -24.11 -21.79 0.69
N GLY A 218 -23.31 -22.22 -0.29
CA GLY A 218 -23.11 -21.52 -1.56
C GLY A 218 -22.22 -20.27 -1.53
N ILE A 219 -21.66 -19.87 -0.38
CA ILE A 219 -20.82 -18.66 -0.24
C ILE A 219 -19.33 -18.91 -0.56
N GLY A 220 -18.82 -20.13 -0.36
CA GLY A 220 -17.40 -20.46 -0.51
C GLY A 220 -17.03 -21.01 -1.88
N VAL A 221 -15.88 -20.59 -2.40
CA VAL A 221 -15.34 -21.07 -3.69
C VAL A 221 -14.80 -22.50 -3.61
N ALA A 222 -14.14 -22.85 -2.51
CA ALA A 222 -13.54 -24.17 -2.26
C ALA A 222 -14.11 -24.80 -0.97
N PRO A 223 -15.39 -25.25 -0.98
CA PRO A 223 -16.14 -25.62 0.22
C PRO A 223 -15.71 -26.94 0.91
N ASP A 224 -14.73 -27.67 0.37
CA ASP A 224 -14.13 -28.85 1.01
C ASP A 224 -12.64 -28.60 1.41
N ALA A 225 -12.10 -27.40 1.17
CA ALA A 225 -10.75 -27.04 1.65
C ALA A 225 -10.74 -26.78 3.15
N GLN A 226 -9.66 -27.16 3.83
CA GLN A 226 -9.47 -26.81 5.24
C GLN A 226 -9.01 -25.36 5.38
N TRP A 227 -9.32 -24.74 6.51
CA TRP A 227 -8.82 -23.39 6.82
C TRP A 227 -8.09 -23.31 8.15
N ILE A 228 -7.13 -22.38 8.19
CA ILE A 228 -6.42 -21.93 9.39
C ILE A 228 -6.39 -20.41 9.43
N ALA A 229 -6.44 -19.83 10.62
CA ALA A 229 -6.43 -18.38 10.79
C ALA A 229 -5.36 -17.91 11.77
N CYS A 230 -4.83 -16.71 11.52
CA CYS A 230 -4.09 -15.94 12.49
C CYS A 230 -4.75 -14.58 12.67
N LEU A 231 -4.88 -14.16 13.93
CA LEU A 231 -5.33 -12.81 14.30
C LEU A 231 -4.22 -11.81 13.99
N GLY A 232 -4.08 -11.41 12.72
CA GLY A 232 -3.07 -10.45 12.29
C GLY A 232 -3.48 -8.99 12.49
N LEU A 233 -4.78 -8.72 12.63
CA LEU A 233 -5.37 -7.39 12.75
C LEU A 233 -6.37 -7.32 13.92
N TYR A 234 -5.91 -7.04 15.14
CA TYR A 234 -6.82 -6.85 16.28
C TYR A 234 -7.61 -5.55 16.14
N GLY A 235 -8.94 -5.62 16.17
CA GLY A 235 -9.79 -4.43 16.12
C GLY A 235 -9.64 -3.62 14.83
N ALA A 236 -9.29 -4.29 13.73
CA ALA A 236 -8.94 -3.73 12.42
C ALA A 236 -7.54 -3.10 12.25
N SER A 237 -6.63 -3.19 13.23
CA SER A 237 -5.23 -2.74 13.09
C SER A 237 -4.21 -3.82 13.44
N GLY A 238 -3.08 -3.85 12.73
CA GLY A 238 -1.99 -4.82 12.98
C GLY A 238 -0.59 -4.23 12.89
N THR A 239 0.25 -4.63 13.83
CA THR A 239 1.68 -4.25 13.88
C THR A 239 2.51 -5.18 12.99
N SER A 240 3.68 -4.72 12.56
CA SER A 240 4.68 -5.57 11.90
C SER A 240 4.97 -6.85 12.69
N ALA A 241 5.12 -6.76 14.01
CA ALA A 241 5.32 -7.91 14.89
C ALA A 241 4.18 -8.94 14.85
N ALA A 242 2.93 -8.50 14.83
CA ALA A 242 1.77 -9.40 14.69
C ALA A 242 1.73 -10.08 13.31
N LEU A 243 1.94 -9.31 12.24
CA LEU A 243 1.90 -9.80 10.86
C LEU A 243 3.09 -10.71 10.52
N LEU A 244 4.26 -10.50 11.12
CA LEU A 244 5.43 -11.38 11.03
C LEU A 244 5.19 -12.68 11.83
N SER A 245 4.62 -12.58 13.04
CA SER A 245 4.21 -13.76 13.82
C SER A 245 3.21 -14.63 13.07
N CYS A 246 2.21 -14.02 12.44
CA CYS A 246 1.25 -14.73 11.60
C CYS A 246 1.92 -15.39 10.39
N ALA A 247 2.92 -14.75 9.78
CA ALA A 247 3.63 -15.34 8.65
C ALA A 247 4.47 -16.56 9.00
N GLN A 248 5.12 -16.56 10.18
CA GLN A 248 5.76 -17.74 10.76
C GLN A 248 4.74 -18.88 10.92
N PHE A 249 3.58 -18.58 11.53
CA PHE A 249 2.53 -19.57 11.75
C PHE A 249 1.99 -20.17 10.44
N MET A 250 1.79 -19.36 9.39
CA MET A 250 1.29 -19.88 8.11
C MET A 250 2.29 -20.81 7.40
N LEU A 251 3.60 -20.61 7.59
CA LEU A 251 4.63 -21.49 7.02
C LEU A 251 4.85 -22.74 7.90
N CYS A 252 5.00 -22.57 9.21
CA CYS A 252 5.14 -23.66 10.17
C CYS A 252 4.25 -23.47 11.41
N PRO A 253 3.02 -24.02 11.40
CA PRO A 253 2.10 -23.94 12.52
C PRO A 253 2.71 -24.47 13.82
N SER A 254 2.79 -23.56 14.79
CA SER A 254 3.26 -23.79 16.15
C SER A 254 2.06 -23.97 17.10
N ARG A 255 2.37 -24.12 18.38
CA ARG A 255 1.42 -23.86 19.47
C ARG A 255 1.23 -22.36 19.69
N LEU A 256 0.23 -21.99 20.48
CA LEU A 256 -0.08 -20.59 20.82
C LEU A 256 1.04 -19.86 21.58
N ASP A 257 1.93 -20.60 22.25
CA ASP A 257 3.15 -20.11 22.88
C ASP A 257 4.33 -19.96 21.88
N GLY A 258 4.09 -20.16 20.59
CA GLY A 258 5.12 -20.18 19.54
C GLY A 258 5.96 -21.46 19.46
N THR A 259 5.81 -22.39 20.41
CA THR A 259 6.66 -23.59 20.50
C THR A 259 6.24 -24.71 19.55
N ARG A 260 7.18 -25.65 19.32
CA ARG A 260 7.00 -26.86 18.51
C ARG A 260 6.40 -26.57 17.11
N PRO A 261 7.08 -25.81 16.23
CA PRO A 261 6.62 -25.63 14.85
C PRO A 261 6.51 -26.97 14.11
N GLU A 262 5.45 -27.15 13.31
CA GLU A 262 5.25 -28.33 12.46
C GLU A 262 4.99 -27.90 11.01
N CYS A 263 6.08 -27.73 10.25
CA CYS A 263 6.06 -27.19 8.88
C CYS A 263 5.20 -28.00 7.90
N LYS A 264 4.99 -29.30 8.14
CA LYS A 264 4.08 -30.13 7.32
C LYS A 264 2.62 -29.69 7.39
N LEU A 265 2.23 -28.95 8.44
CA LEU A 265 0.90 -28.38 8.62
C LEU A 265 0.75 -26.99 7.97
N GLY A 266 1.79 -26.43 7.36
CA GLY A 266 1.75 -25.11 6.71
C GLY A 266 0.65 -24.96 5.67
N ALA A 267 0.21 -23.72 5.45
CA ALA A 267 -0.78 -23.39 4.44
C ALA A 267 -0.27 -23.67 3.02
N ASP A 268 -1.18 -23.95 2.10
CA ASP A 268 -0.90 -24.13 0.67
C ASP A 268 -1.11 -22.83 -0.12
N VAL A 269 -2.01 -21.99 0.37
CA VAL A 269 -2.32 -20.63 -0.11
C VAL A 269 -2.66 -19.77 1.10
N ILE A 270 -2.25 -18.50 1.09
CA ILE A 270 -2.54 -17.54 2.17
C ILE A 270 -3.30 -16.36 1.57
N ASN A 271 -4.49 -16.09 2.08
CA ASN A 271 -5.24 -14.89 1.80
C ASN A 271 -4.87 -13.78 2.78
N ASN A 272 -4.51 -12.63 2.22
CA ASN A 272 -4.16 -11.41 2.94
C ASN A 272 -5.07 -10.28 2.43
N SER A 273 -6.23 -10.12 3.07
CA SER A 273 -7.21 -9.09 2.72
C SER A 273 -6.87 -7.73 3.37
N TRP A 274 -5.59 -7.36 3.35
CA TRP A 274 -5.03 -6.18 4.00
C TRP A 274 -3.82 -5.62 3.22
N GLY A 275 -3.46 -4.38 3.53
CA GLY A 275 -2.33 -3.67 2.94
C GLY A 275 -2.31 -2.21 3.38
N SER A 276 -1.23 -1.50 3.07
CA SER A 276 -1.13 -0.04 3.23
C SER A 276 -1.63 0.70 1.98
N THR A 277 -1.78 2.01 2.09
CA THR A 277 -1.82 2.92 0.92
C THR A 277 -0.47 3.62 0.77
N GLY A 278 -0.22 4.22 -0.40
CA GLY A 278 0.95 5.08 -0.63
C GLY A 278 2.15 4.38 -1.27
N ALA A 279 3.35 4.76 -0.85
CA ALA A 279 4.61 4.35 -1.47
C ALA A 279 4.92 2.85 -1.30
N TYR A 280 5.71 2.31 -2.23
CA TYR A 280 6.30 0.97 -2.09
C TYR A 280 7.22 0.90 -0.86
N ASN A 281 7.04 -0.13 -0.05
CA ASN A 281 7.89 -0.45 1.08
C ASN A 281 8.24 -1.96 1.03
N PRO A 282 9.53 -2.36 1.01
CA PRO A 282 9.94 -3.76 0.83
C PRO A 282 9.82 -4.64 2.08
N TRP A 283 9.30 -4.14 3.20
CA TRP A 283 9.35 -4.80 4.52
C TRP A 283 8.83 -6.25 4.58
N TYR A 284 7.94 -6.65 3.67
CA TYR A 284 7.32 -7.98 3.62
C TYR A 284 7.76 -8.82 2.41
N GLU A 285 8.66 -8.31 1.55
CA GLU A 285 9.16 -9.04 0.36
C GLU A 285 9.91 -10.32 0.77
N ASP A 286 10.75 -10.25 1.80
CA ASP A 286 11.51 -11.41 2.31
C ASP A 286 10.56 -12.49 2.90
N VAL A 287 9.40 -12.09 3.46
CA VAL A 287 8.34 -13.02 3.91
C VAL A 287 7.64 -13.69 2.72
N VAL A 288 7.31 -12.91 1.69
CA VAL A 288 6.72 -13.42 0.44
C VAL A 288 7.68 -14.39 -0.26
N ALA A 289 8.98 -14.11 -0.25
CA ALA A 289 10.01 -15.02 -0.74
C ALA A 289 10.06 -16.33 0.06
N ALA A 290 10.00 -16.26 1.40
CA ALA A 290 9.97 -17.44 2.27
C ALA A 290 8.73 -18.33 2.01
N TRP A 291 7.54 -17.74 1.95
CA TRP A 291 6.30 -18.46 1.61
C TRP A 291 6.40 -19.14 0.24
N ARG A 292 6.85 -18.43 -0.80
CA ARG A 292 7.02 -19.02 -2.14
C ARG A 292 8.05 -20.15 -2.16
N ALA A 293 9.19 -19.96 -1.51
CA ALA A 293 10.22 -21.00 -1.40
C ALA A 293 9.73 -22.26 -0.67
N ALA A 294 8.75 -22.10 0.24
CA ALA A 294 8.08 -23.16 0.98
C ALA A 294 6.87 -23.78 0.23
N GLY A 295 6.62 -23.41 -1.03
CA GLY A 295 5.51 -23.94 -1.83
C GLY A 295 4.14 -23.39 -1.42
N ILE A 296 4.10 -22.17 -0.87
CA ILE A 296 2.89 -21.49 -0.42
C ILE A 296 2.59 -20.33 -1.37
N THR A 297 1.32 -20.20 -1.76
CA THR A 297 0.88 -19.14 -2.69
C THR A 297 0.34 -17.92 -1.94
N PRO A 298 1.01 -16.75 -1.96
CA PRO A 298 0.48 -15.52 -1.37
C PRO A 298 -0.52 -14.83 -2.29
N VAL A 299 -1.73 -14.60 -1.78
CA VAL A 299 -2.78 -13.81 -2.40
C VAL A 299 -3.03 -12.56 -1.56
N PHE A 300 -3.07 -11.39 -2.20
CA PHE A 300 -3.27 -10.10 -1.56
C PHE A 300 -4.40 -9.30 -2.23
N ALA A 301 -5.13 -8.54 -1.44
CA ALA A 301 -6.04 -7.51 -1.93
C ALA A 301 -5.24 -6.35 -2.58
N ASN A 302 -5.67 -5.86 -3.76
CA ASN A 302 -4.94 -4.80 -4.48
C ASN A 302 -5.08 -3.40 -3.84
N GLY A 303 -6.08 -3.21 -2.98
CA GLY A 303 -6.37 -1.96 -2.26
C GLY A 303 -7.70 -1.30 -2.67
N ASN A 304 -8.19 -0.39 -1.84
CA ASN A 304 -9.49 0.27 -1.98
C ASN A 304 -9.36 1.79 -2.26
N ALA A 305 -8.25 2.24 -2.86
CA ALA A 305 -7.92 3.66 -3.06
C ALA A 305 -8.16 4.17 -4.51
N GLY A 306 -8.98 3.46 -5.29
CA GLY A 306 -9.51 3.94 -6.59
C GLY A 306 -10.50 5.11 -6.45
N PRO A 307 -10.92 5.75 -7.56
CA PRO A 307 -10.66 5.38 -8.95
C PRO A 307 -9.36 5.97 -9.54
N LYS A 308 -8.53 6.67 -8.75
CA LYS A 308 -7.25 7.22 -9.25
C LYS A 308 -6.28 6.10 -9.68
N CYS A 309 -5.46 6.38 -10.68
CA CYS A 309 -4.34 5.50 -11.06
C CYS A 309 -3.24 5.47 -9.99
N ALA A 310 -2.34 4.49 -10.07
CA ALA A 310 -1.21 4.31 -9.14
C ALA A 310 -1.64 4.33 -7.66
N SER A 311 -2.76 3.64 -7.38
CA SER A 311 -3.41 3.54 -6.07
C SER A 311 -3.21 2.18 -5.40
N THR A 312 -2.49 1.27 -6.05
CA THR A 312 -2.14 -0.06 -5.51
C THR A 312 -1.13 0.09 -4.38
N GLY A 313 -1.38 -0.59 -3.26
CA GLY A 313 -0.57 -0.50 -2.04
C GLY A 313 0.23 -1.77 -1.72
N THR A 314 1.10 -1.69 -0.72
CA THR A 314 1.96 -2.79 -0.26
C THR A 314 1.20 -3.68 0.73
N PRO A 315 1.30 -5.04 0.72
CA PRO A 315 2.11 -5.88 -0.17
C PRO A 315 1.52 -6.22 -1.55
N GLY A 316 0.25 -5.90 -1.85
CA GLY A 316 -0.37 -6.21 -3.15
C GLY A 316 0.40 -5.70 -4.38
N ALA A 317 1.13 -4.59 -4.22
CA ALA A 317 2.02 -4.00 -5.21
C ALA A 317 3.22 -4.88 -5.62
N TYR A 318 3.63 -5.87 -4.81
CA TYR A 318 4.84 -6.67 -5.05
C TYR A 318 4.74 -7.53 -6.31
N ASN A 319 5.86 -7.76 -7.01
CA ASN A 319 5.89 -8.65 -8.19
C ASN A 319 5.77 -10.14 -7.84
N ARG A 320 6.04 -10.55 -6.59
CA ARG A 320 6.02 -11.96 -6.16
C ARG A 320 4.73 -12.39 -5.44
N VAL A 321 3.64 -11.62 -5.55
CA VAL A 321 2.30 -11.98 -5.03
C VAL A 321 1.23 -11.97 -6.13
N ILE A 322 0.15 -12.73 -5.92
CA ILE A 322 -1.07 -12.60 -6.70
C ILE A 322 -1.90 -11.47 -6.09
N SER A 323 -1.98 -10.32 -6.78
CA SER A 323 -2.78 -9.18 -6.37
C SER A 323 -4.14 -9.14 -7.06
N VAL A 324 -5.19 -8.88 -6.29
CA VAL A 324 -6.57 -9.05 -6.74
C VAL A 324 -7.38 -7.75 -6.70
N GLY A 325 -7.82 -7.29 -7.87
CA GLY A 325 -8.77 -6.18 -8.01
C GLY A 325 -10.22 -6.62 -7.86
N ALA A 326 -11.11 -5.70 -7.51
CA ALA A 326 -12.52 -5.98 -7.26
C ALA A 326 -13.40 -5.63 -8.47
N ILE A 327 -14.29 -6.54 -8.87
CA ILE A 327 -15.38 -6.29 -9.84
C ILE A 327 -16.75 -6.36 -9.16
N GLY A 328 -17.75 -5.86 -9.87
CA GLY A 328 -19.13 -5.69 -9.41
C GLY A 328 -19.48 -4.21 -9.24
N SER A 329 -20.77 -3.89 -9.23
CA SER A 329 -21.26 -2.52 -9.13
C SER A 329 -22.54 -2.41 -8.27
N PRO A 330 -22.98 -1.19 -7.89
CA PRO A 330 -24.27 -0.98 -7.22
C PRO A 330 -25.50 -1.35 -8.06
N THR A 331 -25.32 -1.60 -9.37
CA THR A 331 -26.37 -2.00 -10.31
C THR A 331 -26.23 -3.48 -10.69
N ASP A 332 -25.59 -4.28 -9.83
CA ASP A 332 -25.36 -5.71 -9.97
C ASP A 332 -24.67 -6.12 -11.31
N ASP A 333 -23.80 -5.26 -11.87
CA ASP A 333 -23.03 -5.58 -13.08
C ASP A 333 -21.73 -6.34 -12.73
N PRO A 334 -21.62 -7.64 -13.04
CA PRO A 334 -20.47 -8.47 -12.66
C PRO A 334 -19.22 -8.24 -13.54
N ASN A 335 -19.27 -7.30 -14.50
CA ASN A 335 -18.19 -7.05 -15.46
C ASN A 335 -17.58 -5.64 -15.38
N GLN A 336 -18.09 -4.80 -14.49
CA GLN A 336 -17.52 -3.49 -14.19
C GLN A 336 -16.51 -3.61 -13.04
N LEU A 337 -15.34 -2.97 -13.15
CA LEU A 337 -14.45 -2.80 -11.99
C LEU A 337 -15.19 -2.00 -10.90
N ALA A 338 -15.06 -2.41 -9.65
CA ALA A 338 -15.54 -1.61 -8.52
C ALA A 338 -14.82 -0.26 -8.49
N VAL A 339 -15.57 0.85 -8.35
CA VAL A 339 -15.03 2.23 -8.34
C VAL A 339 -13.93 2.47 -7.29
N PHE A 340 -13.97 1.75 -6.16
CA PHE A 340 -12.96 1.83 -5.11
C PHE A 340 -11.71 0.99 -5.42
N SER A 341 -11.76 0.02 -6.34
CA SER A 341 -10.66 -0.90 -6.58
C SER A 341 -9.42 -0.12 -6.99
N SER A 342 -8.34 -0.26 -6.21
CA SER A 342 -7.05 0.30 -6.56
C SER A 342 -6.59 -0.21 -7.92
N LYS A 343 -5.91 0.67 -8.64
CA LYS A 343 -5.39 0.46 -9.99
C LYS A 343 -3.88 0.65 -10.01
N GLY A 344 -3.24 0.03 -11.00
CA GLY A 344 -1.85 0.28 -11.32
C GLY A 344 -1.65 1.63 -12.04
N PRO A 345 -0.45 1.87 -12.57
CA PRO A 345 0.73 1.04 -12.39
C PRO A 345 1.29 1.08 -10.96
N ALA A 346 1.97 0.03 -10.55
CA ALA A 346 2.70 -0.03 -9.29
C ALA A 346 4.20 0.18 -9.55
N ASN A 347 4.88 0.96 -8.71
CA ASN A 347 6.33 1.13 -8.77
C ASN A 347 6.96 0.27 -7.68
N ILE A 348 7.87 -0.64 -8.05
CA ILE A 348 8.59 -1.55 -7.14
C ILE A 348 10.10 -1.40 -7.30
N ARG A 349 10.89 -2.16 -6.51
CA ARG A 349 12.33 -2.29 -6.68
C ARG A 349 12.68 -3.63 -7.34
N ASP A 350 13.55 -3.61 -8.36
CA ASP A 350 14.15 -4.84 -8.88
C ASP A 350 15.31 -5.35 -7.99
N ALA A 351 15.90 -6.49 -8.36
CA ALA A 351 17.04 -7.07 -7.65
C ALA A 351 18.30 -6.17 -7.64
N ASN A 352 18.37 -5.18 -8.54
CA ASN A 352 19.44 -4.19 -8.63
C ASN A 352 19.06 -2.85 -7.95
N ASN A 353 17.93 -2.81 -7.22
CA ASN A 353 17.35 -1.64 -6.56
C ASN A 353 16.85 -0.51 -7.49
N ASN A 354 16.73 -0.77 -8.80
CA ASN A 354 16.12 0.16 -9.75
C ASN A 354 14.61 0.26 -9.50
N THR A 355 14.02 1.43 -9.74
CA THR A 355 12.56 1.56 -9.80
C THR A 355 12.06 0.89 -11.07
N VAL A 356 11.17 -0.10 -10.95
CA VAL A 356 10.48 -0.72 -12.08
C VAL A 356 8.97 -0.52 -11.93
N THR A 357 8.33 -0.09 -13.02
CA THR A 357 6.89 0.13 -13.10
C THR A 357 6.22 -1.12 -13.66
N ILE A 358 5.29 -1.72 -12.92
CA ILE A 358 4.61 -2.97 -13.28
C ILE A 358 3.08 -2.80 -13.32
N ILE A 359 2.43 -3.71 -14.05
CA ILE A 359 0.97 -3.82 -14.07
C ILE A 359 0.47 -4.39 -12.74
N LYS A 360 -0.54 -3.73 -12.16
CA LYS A 360 -1.36 -4.26 -11.06
C LYS A 360 -2.83 -3.83 -11.24
N PRO A 361 -3.83 -4.60 -10.78
CA PRO A 361 -3.74 -5.94 -10.16
C PRO A 361 -3.22 -6.99 -11.15
N ASP A 362 -3.01 -8.24 -10.70
CA ASP A 362 -2.70 -9.36 -11.60
C ASP A 362 -3.97 -9.93 -12.22
N VAL A 363 -5.03 -10.08 -11.43
CA VAL A 363 -6.36 -10.51 -11.89
C VAL A 363 -7.46 -9.73 -11.15
N ALA A 364 -8.66 -9.74 -11.70
CA ALA A 364 -9.84 -9.19 -11.05
C ALA A 364 -10.82 -10.30 -10.63
N ALA A 365 -11.49 -10.14 -9.50
CA ALA A 365 -12.47 -11.09 -8.97
C ALA A 365 -13.63 -10.36 -8.26
N PRO A 366 -14.79 -11.03 -8.07
CA PRO A 366 -15.95 -10.48 -7.38
C PRO A 366 -15.64 -9.88 -6.01
N GLY A 367 -15.92 -8.58 -5.84
CA GLY A 367 -15.63 -7.85 -4.61
C GLY A 367 -16.63 -6.74 -4.27
N PHE A 368 -17.76 -6.66 -4.97
CA PHE A 368 -18.80 -5.65 -4.72
C PHE A 368 -20.06 -6.28 -4.13
N PHE A 369 -20.33 -6.07 -2.83
CA PHE A 369 -21.45 -6.68 -2.10
C PHE A 369 -21.54 -8.20 -2.33
N THR A 370 -20.48 -8.89 -1.93
CA THR A 370 -20.46 -10.36 -1.85
C THR A 370 -21.04 -10.78 -0.51
N LEU A 371 -22.00 -11.72 -0.52
CA LEU A 371 -22.56 -12.31 0.70
C LEU A 371 -21.60 -13.35 1.28
N SER A 372 -21.29 -13.26 2.57
CA SER A 372 -20.52 -14.27 3.30
C SER A 372 -20.85 -14.22 4.79
N SER A 373 -20.19 -15.06 5.58
CA SER A 373 -20.43 -15.30 7.01
C SER A 373 -20.17 -14.06 7.87
N ASN A 374 -20.96 -13.88 8.95
CA ASN A 374 -20.82 -12.77 9.89
C ASN A 374 -20.39 -13.27 11.27
N ALA A 375 -19.34 -12.69 11.87
CA ALA A 375 -18.90 -13.12 13.20
C ALA A 375 -19.89 -12.76 14.34
N LEU A 376 -20.81 -11.81 14.13
CA LEU A 376 -21.72 -11.35 15.19
C LEU A 376 -22.81 -12.37 15.58
N ASN A 377 -23.11 -13.34 14.72
CA ASN A 377 -24.08 -14.40 14.99
C ASN A 377 -23.76 -15.63 14.14
N LEU A 378 -23.83 -16.82 14.73
CA LEU A 378 -23.35 -18.08 14.14
C LEU A 378 -24.11 -18.57 12.90
N THR A 379 -25.20 -17.88 12.52
CA THR A 379 -26.09 -18.20 11.40
C THR A 379 -26.46 -16.98 10.55
N ASP A 380 -25.86 -15.81 10.79
CA ASP A 380 -26.16 -14.60 10.01
C ASP A 380 -25.07 -14.36 8.96
N TYR A 381 -25.47 -13.87 7.79
CA TYR A 381 -24.58 -13.55 6.68
C TYR A 381 -24.65 -12.05 6.38
N SER A 382 -23.57 -11.45 5.88
CA SER A 382 -23.47 -10.02 5.58
C SER A 382 -22.89 -9.73 4.19
N PHE A 383 -23.34 -8.62 3.60
CA PHE A 383 -22.84 -8.10 2.33
C PHE A 383 -21.76 -7.06 2.58
N LYS A 384 -20.51 -7.38 2.18
CA LYS A 384 -19.37 -6.46 2.23
C LYS A 384 -18.80 -6.23 0.83
N ALA A 385 -18.18 -5.07 0.60
CA ALA A 385 -17.51 -4.71 -0.64
C ALA A 385 -16.11 -4.16 -0.40
N GLY A 386 -15.14 -4.67 -1.15
CA GLY A 386 -13.72 -4.32 -1.08
C GLY A 386 -12.88 -5.28 -1.93
N THR A 387 -11.64 -4.91 -2.27
CA THR A 387 -10.66 -5.89 -2.79
C THR A 387 -10.39 -7.02 -1.79
N SER A 388 -10.65 -6.75 -0.51
CA SER A 388 -10.69 -7.73 0.58
C SER A 388 -11.66 -8.89 0.37
N MET A 389 -12.73 -8.70 -0.41
CA MET A 389 -13.69 -9.75 -0.79
C MET A 389 -13.32 -10.41 -2.12
N ALA A 390 -12.53 -9.73 -2.97
CA ALA A 390 -12.04 -10.28 -4.23
C ALA A 390 -10.86 -11.25 -4.03
N ALA A 391 -9.91 -10.91 -3.15
CA ALA A 391 -8.78 -11.77 -2.80
C ALA A 391 -9.17 -13.20 -2.37
N PRO A 392 -10.15 -13.42 -1.46
CA PRO A 392 -10.55 -14.76 -1.04
C PRO A 392 -11.21 -15.59 -2.15
N HIS A 393 -11.86 -14.97 -3.15
CA HIS A 393 -12.32 -15.71 -4.33
C HIS A 393 -11.12 -16.36 -5.07
N VAL A 394 -10.03 -15.62 -5.26
CA VAL A 394 -8.81 -16.12 -5.91
C VAL A 394 -8.08 -17.14 -5.04
N ALA A 395 -8.01 -16.94 -3.72
CA ALA A 395 -7.44 -17.94 -2.80
C ALA A 395 -8.21 -19.27 -2.85
N GLY A 396 -9.55 -19.22 -2.95
CA GLY A 396 -10.40 -20.38 -3.21
C GLY A 396 -10.11 -21.03 -4.58
N VAL A 397 -9.93 -20.24 -5.65
CA VAL A 397 -9.52 -20.79 -6.95
C VAL A 397 -8.18 -21.53 -6.86
N VAL A 398 -7.17 -20.95 -6.20
CA VAL A 398 -5.88 -21.63 -5.99
C VAL A 398 -6.06 -22.96 -5.26
N ALA A 399 -6.97 -23.04 -4.28
CA ALA A 399 -7.28 -24.30 -3.61
C ALA A 399 -8.01 -25.31 -4.51
N LEU A 400 -8.86 -24.87 -5.44
CA LEU A 400 -9.43 -25.75 -6.46
C LEU A 400 -8.34 -26.30 -7.41
N LEU A 401 -7.39 -25.46 -7.84
CA LEU A 401 -6.26 -25.88 -8.67
C LEU A 401 -5.38 -26.90 -7.94
N ARG A 402 -5.02 -26.66 -6.67
CA ARG A 402 -4.20 -27.60 -5.89
C ARG A 402 -4.96 -28.86 -5.45
N SER A 403 -6.29 -28.83 -5.39
CA SER A 403 -7.11 -30.03 -5.20
C SER A 403 -7.14 -30.90 -6.48
N ALA A 404 -6.98 -30.30 -7.65
CA ALA A 404 -6.82 -31.01 -8.92
C ALA A 404 -5.39 -31.56 -9.12
N GLN A 405 -4.37 -30.77 -8.76
CA GLN A 405 -2.97 -31.15 -8.85
C GLN A 405 -2.17 -30.59 -7.64
N PRO A 406 -1.88 -31.42 -6.61
CA PRO A 406 -1.34 -30.95 -5.32
C PRO A 406 0.07 -30.33 -5.36
N ASP A 407 0.87 -30.68 -6.35
CA ASP A 407 2.29 -30.30 -6.51
C ASP A 407 2.51 -29.02 -7.34
N LEU A 408 1.45 -28.37 -7.83
CA LEU A 408 1.53 -27.11 -8.56
C LEU A 408 2.32 -26.05 -7.78
N THR A 409 3.34 -25.50 -8.43
CA THR A 409 4.15 -24.39 -7.94
C THR A 409 3.41 -23.06 -8.07
N TYR A 410 3.89 -22.02 -7.35
CA TYR A 410 3.38 -20.66 -7.48
C TYR A 410 3.39 -20.18 -8.94
N ASP A 411 4.46 -20.43 -9.69
CA ASP A 411 4.62 -19.89 -11.04
C ASP A 411 3.70 -20.59 -12.05
N GLU A 412 3.42 -21.89 -11.87
CA GLU A 412 2.39 -22.61 -12.63
C GLU A 412 0.98 -22.12 -12.29
N ILE A 413 0.66 -21.92 -11.00
CA ILE A 413 -0.61 -21.35 -10.53
C ILE A 413 -0.81 -19.95 -11.14
N TYR A 414 0.22 -19.10 -11.07
CA TYR A 414 0.21 -17.75 -11.65
C TYR A 414 -0.01 -17.80 -13.17
N ALA A 415 0.65 -18.71 -13.87
CA ALA A 415 0.44 -18.93 -15.30
C ALA A 415 -1.00 -19.34 -15.61
N TYR A 416 -1.60 -20.27 -14.85
CA TYR A 416 -2.98 -20.70 -15.05
C TYR A 416 -3.99 -19.56 -14.86
N ILE A 417 -3.92 -18.85 -13.72
CA ILE A 417 -4.92 -17.81 -13.39
C ILE A 417 -4.84 -16.57 -14.32
N THR A 418 -3.69 -16.29 -14.93
CA THR A 418 -3.49 -15.13 -15.82
C THR A 418 -3.74 -15.45 -17.30
N LYS A 419 -3.62 -16.73 -17.71
CA LYS A 419 -3.71 -17.13 -19.12
C LYS A 419 -5.14 -17.24 -19.65
N THR A 420 -6.10 -17.68 -18.84
CA THR A 420 -7.48 -18.01 -19.27
C THR A 420 -8.57 -17.15 -18.61
N THR A 421 -8.23 -15.91 -18.27
CA THR A 421 -9.16 -14.90 -17.74
C THR A 421 -10.23 -14.49 -18.76
N ASP A 422 -11.43 -14.16 -18.30
CA ASP A 422 -12.45 -13.50 -19.13
C ASP A 422 -12.03 -12.04 -19.38
N ARG A 423 -12.16 -11.58 -20.63
CA ARG A 423 -11.71 -10.26 -21.10
C ARG A 423 -12.77 -9.50 -21.89
N ASP A 424 -13.37 -10.15 -22.87
CA ASP A 424 -14.29 -9.52 -23.84
C ASP A 424 -15.59 -8.99 -23.21
N VAL A 425 -15.93 -9.45 -22.00
CA VAL A 425 -17.08 -8.98 -21.22
C VAL A 425 -16.78 -7.73 -20.39
N LEU A 426 -15.50 -7.41 -20.16
CA LEU A 426 -15.07 -6.37 -19.22
C LEU A 426 -15.14 -4.98 -19.85
N LYS A 427 -15.75 -4.05 -19.12
CA LYS A 427 -16.01 -2.68 -19.60
C LYS A 427 -14.81 -1.78 -19.33
N PRO A 428 -14.42 -0.84 -20.22
CA PRO A 428 -13.40 0.19 -19.93
C PRO A 428 -13.87 1.16 -18.83
N GLU A 429 -12.99 2.02 -18.31
CA GLU A 429 -13.38 3.02 -17.31
C GLU A 429 -14.27 4.10 -17.94
N PRO A 430 -15.44 4.42 -17.35
CA PRO A 430 -16.18 5.61 -17.75
C PRO A 430 -15.41 6.88 -17.40
N GLU A 431 -15.63 7.97 -18.13
CA GLU A 431 -15.04 9.28 -17.83
C GLU A 431 -15.50 9.82 -16.46
N LEU A 432 -16.72 9.46 -16.04
CA LEU A 432 -17.32 9.85 -14.78
C LEU A 432 -17.97 8.65 -14.09
N TRP A 433 -17.78 8.56 -12.77
CA TRP A 433 -18.51 7.67 -11.89
C TRP A 433 -19.73 8.39 -11.32
N TYR A 434 -20.83 7.67 -11.13
CA TYR A 434 -22.10 8.21 -10.63
C TYR A 434 -22.56 7.47 -9.37
N PHE A 435 -23.34 8.16 -8.54
CA PHE A 435 -24.17 7.55 -7.50
C PHE A 435 -25.47 7.01 -8.11
N ALA A 436 -26.19 6.16 -7.37
CA ALA A 436 -27.47 5.57 -7.81
C ALA A 436 -28.58 6.61 -8.09
N ASN A 437 -28.49 7.80 -7.52
CA ASN A 437 -29.40 8.94 -7.81
C ASN A 437 -28.98 9.77 -9.05
N GLY A 438 -27.95 9.33 -9.79
CA GLY A 438 -27.48 9.99 -11.01
C GLY A 438 -26.54 11.19 -10.80
N THR A 439 -26.18 11.56 -9.56
CA THR A 439 -25.19 12.62 -9.34
C THR A 439 -23.76 12.08 -9.54
N VAL A 440 -22.83 12.96 -9.96
CA VAL A 440 -21.43 12.57 -10.16
C VAL A 440 -20.78 12.24 -8.82
N ARG A 441 -20.18 11.05 -8.72
CA ARG A 441 -19.44 10.55 -7.56
C ARG A 441 -17.96 10.92 -7.61
N ALA A 442 -17.32 10.73 -8.76
CA ALA A 442 -15.89 10.97 -8.95
C ALA A 442 -15.55 11.04 -10.45
N PRO A 443 -14.48 11.73 -10.85
CA PRO A 443 -13.89 11.51 -12.16
C PRO A 443 -13.37 10.06 -12.28
N GLY A 444 -13.49 9.47 -13.46
CA GLY A 444 -12.80 8.23 -13.79
C GLY A 444 -11.31 8.46 -14.03
N SER A 445 -10.56 7.37 -14.15
CA SER A 445 -9.19 7.41 -14.69
C SER A 445 -8.98 6.25 -15.66
N PRO A 446 -9.42 6.38 -16.93
CA PRO A 446 -9.19 5.38 -17.97
C PRO A 446 -7.72 5.32 -18.37
N ASN A 447 -7.29 4.16 -18.86
CA ASN A 447 -5.99 3.92 -19.49
C ASN A 447 -4.79 4.24 -18.57
N CYS A 448 -4.88 3.83 -17.30
CA CYS A 448 -3.86 4.14 -16.29
C CYS A 448 -2.44 3.75 -16.74
N GLY A 449 -1.48 4.66 -16.55
CA GLY A 449 -0.09 4.47 -16.97
C GLY A 449 0.12 4.46 -18.49
N ASN A 450 -0.78 5.08 -19.26
CA ASN A 450 -0.80 5.07 -20.74
C ASN A 450 -1.01 3.67 -21.35
N VAL A 451 -1.51 2.71 -20.57
CA VAL A 451 -1.87 1.36 -21.02
C VAL A 451 -3.36 1.31 -21.23
N SER A 452 -3.83 0.92 -22.43
CA SER A 452 -5.27 0.93 -22.73
C SER A 452 -6.05 -0.07 -21.87
N ASP A 453 -7.21 0.34 -21.37
CA ASP A 453 -8.14 -0.54 -20.64
C ASP A 453 -8.63 -1.74 -21.47
N ALA A 454 -8.51 -1.67 -22.81
CA ALA A 454 -8.84 -2.75 -23.74
C ALA A 454 -7.63 -3.63 -24.12
N SER A 455 -6.42 -3.26 -23.70
CA SER A 455 -5.20 -4.06 -23.87
C SER A 455 -5.00 -5.02 -22.71
N TRP A 456 -4.22 -6.09 -22.89
CA TRP A 456 -4.09 -7.16 -21.88
C TRP A 456 -2.63 -7.61 -21.74
N PRO A 457 -2.05 -7.62 -20.52
CA PRO A 457 -2.63 -7.13 -19.27
C PRO A 457 -2.71 -5.59 -19.21
N ASN A 458 -3.59 -5.06 -18.35
CA ASN A 458 -3.74 -3.61 -18.12
C ASN A 458 -3.78 -3.25 -16.63
N ASN A 459 -3.56 -1.98 -16.32
CA ASN A 459 -3.52 -1.43 -14.96
C ASN A 459 -4.88 -1.38 -14.23
N ARG A 460 -5.91 -2.02 -14.77
CA ARG A 460 -7.28 -1.91 -14.31
C ARG A 460 -7.86 -3.25 -13.85
N TYR A 461 -7.77 -4.27 -14.70
CA TYR A 461 -8.20 -5.64 -14.42
C TYR A 461 -7.03 -6.64 -14.39
N GLY A 462 -5.80 -6.17 -14.57
CA GLY A 462 -4.64 -7.04 -14.74
C GLY A 462 -4.75 -7.82 -16.05
N TYR A 463 -4.62 -9.13 -15.97
CA TYR A 463 -4.85 -10.04 -17.09
C TYR A 463 -6.33 -10.22 -17.43
N GLY A 464 -7.27 -9.89 -16.55
CA GLY A 464 -8.71 -10.02 -16.74
C GLY A 464 -9.42 -10.60 -15.52
N ARG A 465 -10.69 -10.99 -15.67
CA ARG A 465 -11.46 -11.63 -14.61
C ARG A 465 -11.08 -13.11 -14.50
N ILE A 466 -10.82 -13.59 -13.29
CA ILE A 466 -10.51 -15.00 -13.06
C ILE A 466 -11.74 -15.90 -13.34
N ASN A 467 -11.52 -17.03 -14.00
CA ASN A 467 -12.57 -18.00 -14.31
C ASN A 467 -12.02 -19.44 -14.19
N VAL A 468 -12.27 -20.10 -13.05
CA VAL A 468 -11.81 -21.47 -12.79
C VAL A 468 -12.54 -22.52 -13.62
N GLY A 469 -13.77 -22.21 -14.09
CA GLY A 469 -14.48 -23.04 -15.06
C GLY A 469 -13.70 -23.21 -16.38
N THR A 470 -13.00 -22.15 -16.81
CA THR A 470 -12.11 -22.19 -17.98
C THR A 470 -10.77 -22.85 -17.66
N ILE A 471 -10.16 -22.56 -16.50
CA ILE A 471 -8.86 -23.14 -16.11
C ILE A 471 -8.97 -24.68 -15.95
N LEU A 472 -9.99 -25.15 -15.23
CA LEU A 472 -10.24 -26.57 -14.93
C LEU A 472 -11.34 -27.18 -15.82
N ARG A 473 -11.46 -26.74 -17.07
CA ARG A 473 -12.50 -27.23 -18.01
C ARG A 473 -12.51 -28.77 -18.07
N ASP A 474 -13.68 -29.34 -17.83
CA ASP A 474 -13.94 -30.79 -17.74
C ASP A 474 -13.08 -31.54 -16.71
N GLY A 475 -12.67 -30.85 -15.64
CA GLY A 475 -11.88 -31.41 -14.54
C GLY A 475 -10.40 -31.56 -14.86
N LYS A 476 -9.89 -30.83 -15.86
CA LYS A 476 -8.49 -30.87 -16.28
C LYS A 476 -7.93 -29.45 -16.39
N LEU A 477 -6.66 -29.27 -16.01
CA LEU A 477 -5.93 -28.04 -16.30
C LEU A 477 -5.83 -27.87 -17.82
N ASN A 478 -6.32 -26.74 -18.35
CA ASN A 478 -6.37 -26.48 -19.77
C ASN A 478 -5.44 -25.31 -20.17
N ASP A 479 -4.39 -25.64 -20.92
CA ASP A 479 -3.39 -24.65 -21.37
C ASP A 479 -3.85 -23.78 -22.55
N THR A 480 -5.06 -23.99 -23.08
CA THR A 480 -5.48 -23.42 -24.38
C THR A 480 -6.59 -22.38 -24.19
N PRO A 481 -6.28 -21.07 -24.31
CA PRO A 481 -7.30 -20.04 -24.51
C PRO A 481 -8.09 -20.32 -25.79
N THR A 482 -9.37 -19.99 -25.78
CA THR A 482 -10.14 -19.79 -27.02
C THR A 482 -9.53 -18.62 -27.80
N LYS A 483 -8.64 -18.93 -28.78
CA LYS A 483 -8.06 -18.09 -29.85
C LYS A 483 -7.87 -16.58 -29.53
N LYS A 484 -6.68 -15.98 -29.47
CA LYS A 484 -5.29 -16.40 -29.76
C LYS A 484 -4.35 -15.28 -29.25
N PRO A 485 -3.35 -15.54 -28.40
CA PRO A 485 -2.31 -14.56 -28.07
C PRO A 485 -1.02 -14.80 -28.86
N THR A 486 -0.43 -13.72 -29.40
CA THR A 486 1.00 -13.70 -29.76
C THR A 486 1.73 -12.93 -28.67
N THR A 487 2.68 -13.57 -27.99
CA THR A 487 3.56 -12.92 -27.01
C THR A 487 4.49 -11.91 -27.69
N VAL A 488 4.55 -10.69 -27.17
CA VAL A 488 5.61 -9.72 -27.49
C VAL A 488 6.24 -9.27 -26.18
N ALA A 489 7.53 -9.57 -26.01
CA ALA A 489 8.33 -8.99 -24.94
C ALA A 489 8.62 -7.51 -25.27
N PRO A 490 8.71 -6.61 -24.28
CA PRO A 490 8.99 -5.20 -24.54
C PRO A 490 10.44 -5.03 -25.03
N THR A 491 10.61 -4.78 -26.32
CA THR A 491 11.92 -4.46 -26.89
C THR A 491 12.27 -2.99 -26.64
N THR A 492 13.41 -2.76 -26.00
CA THR A 492 14.01 -1.42 -25.85
C THR A 492 14.43 -0.87 -27.22
N ALA A 493 13.79 0.22 -27.67
CA ALA A 493 14.20 0.94 -28.88
C ALA A 493 15.35 1.91 -28.57
N ALA A 494 16.53 1.64 -29.13
CA ALA A 494 17.57 2.66 -29.27
C ALA A 494 17.19 3.63 -30.41
N PRO A 495 17.60 4.91 -30.37
CA PRO A 495 17.21 5.89 -31.38
C PRO A 495 17.97 5.65 -32.69
N THR A 496 17.24 5.49 -33.79
CA THR A 496 17.83 5.39 -35.14
C THR A 496 17.48 6.60 -35.99
N THR A 497 18.48 7.14 -36.67
CA THR A 497 18.46 8.40 -37.41
C THR A 497 17.47 8.39 -38.58
N ILE A 498 16.70 9.47 -38.73
CA ILE A 498 15.78 9.63 -39.86
C ILE A 498 16.55 10.18 -41.07
N THR A 499 16.55 9.43 -42.18
CA THR A 499 16.97 9.94 -43.50
C THR A 499 15.76 9.85 -44.43
N PRO A 500 15.33 10.94 -45.10
CA PRO A 500 14.13 10.93 -45.93
C PRO A 500 14.42 10.33 -47.32
N THR A 501 13.50 9.54 -47.86
CA THR A 501 13.46 9.26 -49.29
C THR A 501 12.02 9.19 -49.81
N THR A 502 11.87 9.90 -50.92
CA THR A 502 10.71 10.26 -51.75
C THR A 502 9.70 9.17 -52.10
N ALA A 503 8.47 9.61 -52.38
CA ALA A 503 7.32 8.78 -52.75
C ALA A 503 7.21 8.47 -54.26
N ALA A 504 6.43 7.45 -54.61
CA ALA A 504 5.63 7.39 -55.84
C ALA A 504 4.38 6.48 -55.65
N PRO A 505 3.25 6.69 -56.37
CA PRO A 505 1.95 6.12 -56.01
C PRO A 505 1.37 5.10 -57.02
N THR A 506 0.35 4.35 -56.59
CA THR A 506 -0.66 3.71 -57.47
C THR A 506 -1.99 3.61 -56.71
N THR A 507 -3.01 4.43 -57.03
CA THR A 507 -4.06 4.28 -58.06
C THR A 507 -5.34 3.61 -57.51
N VAL A 508 -6.49 4.23 -57.80
CA VAL A 508 -7.80 3.99 -57.18
C VAL A 508 -8.74 3.28 -58.17
N THR A 509 -9.61 2.38 -57.70
CA THR A 509 -10.93 2.14 -58.32
C THR A 509 -11.99 1.77 -57.26
N PRO A 510 -13.15 2.45 -57.18
CA PRO A 510 -14.26 2.14 -56.26
C PRO A 510 -15.40 1.32 -56.94
N THR A 511 -16.43 0.92 -56.17
CA THR A 511 -17.64 0.23 -56.71
C THR A 511 -18.95 0.70 -56.04
N THR A 512 -20.05 0.62 -56.80
CA THR A 512 -21.36 1.31 -56.66
C THR A 512 -22.50 0.40 -57.17
N LEU A 513 -23.82 0.61 -56.94
CA LEU A 513 -24.61 1.60 -56.17
C LEU A 513 -26.03 1.04 -55.88
N ALA A 514 -26.56 1.18 -54.65
CA ALA A 514 -27.97 1.56 -54.35
C ALA A 514 -29.14 0.58 -54.74
N PRO A 515 -30.44 0.96 -54.62
CA PRO A 515 -31.21 1.35 -53.40
C PRO A 515 -32.66 0.76 -53.30
N THR A 516 -33.42 1.08 -52.23
CA THR A 516 -34.91 1.35 -52.11
C THR A 516 -35.36 1.19 -50.62
N GLY A 517 -36.40 1.82 -50.03
CA GLY A 517 -37.29 2.93 -50.42
C GLY A 517 -38.30 3.37 -49.31
N THR A 518 -38.27 4.66 -48.92
CA THR A 518 -39.38 5.60 -48.52
C THR A 518 -40.69 5.22 -47.76
N THR A 519 -40.83 5.75 -46.50
CA THR A 519 -42.02 6.44 -45.84
C THR A 519 -43.40 5.75 -45.63
N PRO A 520 -44.36 6.30 -44.81
CA PRO A 520 -44.35 7.44 -43.86
C PRO A 520 -44.97 7.17 -42.44
N CYS A 521 -45.00 8.21 -41.58
CA CYS A 521 -45.66 8.30 -40.26
C CYS A 521 -46.96 9.15 -40.30
N PRO A 522 -47.94 8.93 -39.40
CA PRO A 522 -48.42 10.01 -38.47
C PRO A 522 -48.89 9.45 -37.09
N THR A 523 -49.17 10.20 -35.98
CA THR A 523 -49.09 11.64 -35.60
C THR A 523 -49.09 11.83 -34.06
N ASN A 524 -48.54 12.97 -33.60
CA ASN A 524 -48.91 13.84 -32.45
C ASN A 524 -49.59 13.30 -31.16
N ILE A 525 -49.03 13.68 -30.00
CA ILE A 525 -49.67 14.66 -29.06
C ILE A 525 -48.58 15.60 -28.50
N THR A 526 -48.87 16.90 -28.41
CA THR A 526 -47.98 17.98 -27.93
C THR A 526 -48.46 18.61 -26.62
N PRO A 527 -47.59 19.01 -25.67
CA PRO A 527 -47.92 19.97 -24.60
C PRO A 527 -47.65 21.43 -25.01
N LYS A 528 -48.46 22.39 -24.51
CA LYS A 528 -48.16 23.85 -24.60
C LYS A 528 -47.42 24.36 -23.35
N PRO A 529 -46.70 25.49 -23.43
CA PRO A 529 -45.73 25.96 -22.42
C PRO A 529 -46.25 27.11 -21.54
N THR A 530 -45.46 27.52 -20.54
CA THR A 530 -45.53 28.88 -20.00
C THR A 530 -44.13 29.47 -19.69
N THR A 531 -43.81 30.53 -20.42
CA THR A 531 -42.87 31.65 -20.14
C THR A 531 -41.49 31.40 -19.53
N ALA A 532 -40.47 31.66 -20.37
CA ALA A 532 -39.14 32.05 -19.92
C ALA A 532 -39.11 33.49 -19.37
N VAL A 533 -38.13 33.75 -18.49
CA VAL A 533 -37.52 35.08 -18.34
C VAL A 533 -36.06 34.95 -18.72
N THR A 534 -35.59 35.80 -19.62
CA THR A 534 -34.18 35.99 -19.93
C THR A 534 -33.97 37.49 -20.04
N PRO A 535 -32.91 38.03 -19.43
CA PRO A 535 -32.06 38.88 -20.25
C PRO A 535 -30.57 38.60 -20.09
N THR A 536 -29.90 38.63 -21.25
CA THR A 536 -28.51 39.06 -21.45
C THR A 536 -27.40 38.16 -20.93
N THR A 537 -26.94 37.30 -21.85
CA THR A 537 -25.57 36.80 -21.89
C THR A 537 -24.55 37.95 -21.95
N THR A 538 -23.79 38.18 -20.88
CA THR A 538 -22.44 38.74 -21.00
C THR A 538 -21.46 37.58 -21.17
N LYS A 539 -20.88 37.50 -22.37
CA LYS A 539 -19.78 36.58 -22.69
C LYS A 539 -18.56 36.96 -21.86
N ALA A 540 -18.35 36.29 -20.73
CA ALA A 540 -17.07 36.34 -20.03
C ALA A 540 -16.00 35.70 -20.93
N THR A 541 -15.22 36.54 -21.60
CA THR A 541 -13.94 36.18 -22.20
C THR A 541 -13.13 35.37 -21.18
N PRO A 542 -12.41 34.30 -21.59
CA PRO A 542 -11.59 33.54 -20.65
C PRO A 542 -10.64 34.48 -19.91
N THR A 543 -10.83 34.61 -18.60
CA THR A 543 -9.83 35.23 -17.74
C THR A 543 -8.55 34.42 -17.93
N PRO A 544 -7.44 35.02 -18.40
CA PRO A 544 -6.19 34.28 -18.43
C PRO A 544 -5.90 33.85 -17.00
N THR A 545 -5.60 32.57 -16.79
CA THR A 545 -5.10 32.10 -15.49
C THR A 545 -3.79 32.84 -15.24
N THR A 546 -3.89 33.96 -14.54
CA THR A 546 -2.72 34.66 -14.01
C THR A 546 -2.09 33.69 -13.04
N THR A 547 -0.98 33.09 -13.46
CA THR A 547 -0.06 32.38 -12.60
C THR A 547 0.40 33.38 -11.53
N LYS A 548 -0.34 33.41 -10.42
CA LYS A 548 0.08 34.07 -9.19
C LYS A 548 1.49 33.55 -8.92
N PRO A 549 2.52 34.42 -8.82
CA PRO A 549 3.87 33.97 -8.55
C PRO A 549 3.84 33.13 -7.28
N SER A 550 4.25 31.86 -7.40
CA SER A 550 4.43 31.01 -6.23
C SER A 550 5.47 31.69 -5.34
N VAL A 551 5.12 31.90 -4.07
CA VAL A 551 6.05 32.40 -3.06
C VAL A 551 7.00 31.30 -2.58
N CYS A 552 6.97 30.14 -3.22
CA CYS A 552 7.93 29.05 -3.06
C CYS A 552 8.50 28.62 -4.41
N ASP A 553 9.70 28.05 -4.39
CA ASP A 553 10.24 27.30 -5.51
C ASP A 553 9.29 26.15 -5.92
N LYS A 554 9.51 25.56 -7.10
CA LYS A 554 8.80 24.33 -7.46
C LYS A 554 9.20 23.20 -6.49
N PRO A 555 8.24 22.39 -6.00
CA PRO A 555 8.57 21.25 -5.14
C PRO A 555 9.54 20.31 -5.84
N VAL A 556 10.62 19.95 -5.15
CA VAL A 556 11.57 18.94 -5.60
C VAL A 556 11.11 17.59 -5.07
N ASP A 557 10.84 16.68 -6.00
CA ASP A 557 10.38 15.32 -5.69
C ASP A 557 11.50 14.47 -5.09
N GLY A 558 11.14 13.63 -4.13
CA GLY A 558 12.04 12.68 -3.52
C GLY A 558 13.02 13.29 -2.52
N VAL A 559 12.84 14.54 -2.09
CA VAL A 559 13.77 15.25 -1.20
C VAL A 559 13.08 15.60 0.13
N ASP A 560 13.69 15.19 1.24
CA ASP A 560 13.45 15.73 2.58
C ASP A 560 14.63 16.60 3.03
N TYR A 561 14.39 17.51 3.97
CA TYR A 561 15.41 18.30 4.67
C TYR A 561 15.29 17.98 6.16
N TYR A 562 16.32 17.41 6.79
CA TYR A 562 16.20 16.96 8.18
C TYR A 562 16.04 18.09 9.21
N GLY A 563 15.22 17.83 10.23
CA GLY A 563 15.01 18.68 11.39
C GLY A 563 14.53 20.11 11.10
N ASN A 564 14.71 20.97 12.11
CA ASN A 564 14.37 22.40 12.07
C ASN A 564 12.86 22.68 11.87
N ASP A 565 12.00 21.74 12.25
CA ASP A 565 10.55 21.88 12.19
C ASP A 565 10.02 22.93 13.17
N ILE A 566 9.13 23.79 12.67
CA ILE A 566 8.34 24.77 13.42
C ILE A 566 7.03 24.12 13.85
N LYS A 567 6.33 23.48 12.90
CA LYS A 567 5.05 22.77 13.08
C LYS A 567 4.73 21.94 11.84
N SER A 568 3.70 21.09 11.93
CA SER A 568 3.13 20.38 10.78
C SER A 568 1.67 20.78 10.52
N THR A 569 1.23 20.60 9.27
CA THR A 569 -0.16 20.77 8.82
C THR A 569 -0.58 19.64 7.88
N GLN A 570 -1.87 19.29 7.86
CA GLN A 570 -2.38 18.22 6.99
C GLN A 570 -2.88 18.77 5.66
N ARG A 571 -2.34 18.26 4.54
CA ARG A 571 -2.68 18.64 3.16
C ARG A 571 -2.56 17.43 2.24
N SER A 572 -3.57 17.18 1.42
CA SER A 572 -3.56 16.08 0.45
C SER A 572 -2.65 16.32 -0.77
N ASN A 573 -2.20 17.56 -0.99
CA ASN A 573 -1.21 17.94 -2.00
C ASN A 573 -0.04 18.72 -1.38
N SER A 574 1.16 18.56 -1.92
CA SER A 574 2.36 19.31 -1.53
C SER A 574 2.29 20.79 -1.87
N ASP A 575 1.59 21.15 -2.95
CA ASP A 575 1.53 22.55 -3.40
C ASP A 575 0.85 23.45 -2.35
N ASP A 576 -0.11 22.89 -1.60
CA ASP A 576 -0.81 23.58 -0.52
C ASP A 576 0.11 23.91 0.68
N CYS A 577 1.21 23.16 0.85
CA CYS A 577 2.22 23.44 1.88
C CYS A 577 2.95 24.75 1.67
N CYS A 578 3.01 25.26 0.43
CA CYS A 578 3.63 26.55 0.15
C CYS A 578 2.89 27.68 0.88
N ASP A 579 1.57 27.68 0.80
CA ASP A 579 0.71 28.66 1.45
C ASP A 579 0.78 28.54 2.98
N ASP A 580 0.92 27.33 3.52
CA ASP A 580 1.09 27.08 4.96
C ASP A 580 2.46 27.57 5.48
N CYS A 581 3.55 27.31 4.75
CA CYS A 581 4.88 27.80 5.12
C CYS A 581 4.95 29.32 4.97
N ALA A 582 4.46 29.89 3.87
CA ALA A 582 4.44 31.34 3.66
C ALA A 582 3.65 32.10 4.74
N LYS A 583 2.58 31.51 5.30
CA LYS A 583 1.80 32.07 6.42
C LYS A 583 2.40 31.78 7.80
N THR A 584 3.49 31.02 7.89
CA THR A 584 4.13 30.65 9.15
C THR A 584 5.39 31.50 9.37
N PRO A 585 5.39 32.41 10.37
CA PRO A 585 6.56 33.24 10.66
C PRO A 585 7.83 32.42 10.84
N GLY A 586 8.92 32.88 10.21
CA GLY A 586 10.21 32.18 10.23
C GLY A 586 10.31 30.93 9.33
N CYS A 587 9.25 30.47 8.66
CA CYS A 587 9.34 29.33 7.75
C CYS A 587 10.08 29.70 6.45
N VAL A 588 11.12 28.92 6.11
CA VAL A 588 11.95 29.13 4.91
C VAL A 588 11.93 27.93 3.95
N VAL A 589 11.47 26.78 4.41
CA VAL A 589 11.30 25.56 3.59
C VAL A 589 10.18 24.71 4.19
N TYR A 590 9.43 24.01 3.34
CA TYR A 590 8.56 22.93 3.79
C TYR A 590 8.99 21.60 3.16
N VAL A 591 8.58 20.51 3.81
CA VAL A 591 8.60 19.17 3.22
C VAL A 591 7.23 18.54 3.39
N TRP A 592 6.55 18.30 2.29
CA TRP A 592 5.36 17.44 2.27
C TRP A 592 5.78 15.98 2.25
N THR A 593 5.03 15.11 2.92
CA THR A 593 5.19 13.65 2.84
C THR A 593 3.82 12.97 2.78
N PRO A 594 3.70 11.77 2.18
CA PRO A 594 2.43 11.04 2.04
C PRO A 594 1.92 10.41 3.36
N TRP A 595 2.54 10.73 4.49
CA TRP A 595 2.16 10.25 5.82
C TRP A 595 0.75 10.76 6.21
N ASN A 596 -0.10 9.91 6.78
CA ASN A 596 -1.48 10.20 7.20
C ASN A 596 -2.37 10.87 6.12
N ASP A 597 -2.29 10.42 4.86
CA ASP A 597 -2.94 11.07 3.69
C ASP A 597 -2.40 12.46 3.30
N GLY A 598 -1.25 12.85 3.84
CA GLY A 598 -0.46 14.00 3.40
C GLY A 598 -0.19 15.04 4.48
N THR A 599 1.08 15.15 4.93
CA THR A 599 1.51 16.09 5.97
C THR A 599 2.62 17.01 5.45
N CYS A 600 2.42 18.31 5.58
CA CYS A 600 3.43 19.35 5.43
C CYS A 600 4.20 19.52 6.75
N PHE A 601 5.53 19.48 6.68
CA PHE A 601 6.44 19.78 7.78
C PHE A 601 7.13 21.12 7.49
N LEU A 602 6.78 22.16 8.24
CA LEU A 602 7.15 23.56 7.99
C LEU A 602 8.40 23.90 8.81
N LYS A 603 9.49 24.38 8.19
CA LYS A 603 10.82 24.45 8.82
C LYS A 603 11.43 25.85 8.78
N TRP A 604 12.13 26.22 9.85
CA TRP A 604 12.81 27.52 9.98
C TRP A 604 14.21 27.55 9.33
N LYS A 605 14.76 26.38 8.99
CA LYS A 605 16.02 26.21 8.25
C LYS A 605 15.95 24.99 7.35
N ALA A 606 16.56 25.08 6.16
CA ALA A 606 16.83 23.90 5.36
C ALA A 606 18.02 23.15 5.96
N GLY A 607 17.75 22.03 6.62
CA GLY A 607 18.78 21.11 7.13
C GLY A 607 19.54 20.39 6.01
N LYS A 608 20.23 19.30 6.37
CA LYS A 608 20.83 18.42 5.34
C LYS A 608 19.71 17.79 4.52
N SER A 609 19.83 17.85 3.19
CA SER A 609 18.89 17.17 2.29
C SER A 609 19.18 15.67 2.23
N ALA A 610 18.13 14.87 2.07
CA ALA A 610 18.24 13.43 1.87
C ALA A 610 17.14 12.90 0.94
N PRO A 611 17.39 11.78 0.24
CA PRO A 611 16.38 11.13 -0.57
C PRO A 611 15.31 10.49 0.31
N TYR A 612 14.05 10.90 0.14
CA TYR A 612 12.88 10.26 0.75
C TYR A 612 11.77 10.11 -0.28
N TRP A 613 11.42 8.87 -0.60
CA TRP A 613 10.50 8.59 -1.68
C TRP A 613 9.07 9.02 -1.34
N GLY A 614 8.50 9.90 -2.16
CA GLY A 614 7.20 10.52 -1.92
C GLY A 614 7.26 11.86 -1.16
N ALA A 615 8.41 12.26 -0.60
CA ALA A 615 8.55 13.64 -0.13
C ALA A 615 8.54 14.62 -1.31
N LYS A 616 8.04 15.82 -1.06
CA LYS A 616 8.11 16.96 -1.97
C LYS A 616 8.48 18.19 -1.15
N ALA A 617 9.62 18.81 -1.45
CA ALA A 617 10.14 19.93 -0.67
C ALA A 617 10.35 21.18 -1.51
N ALA A 618 9.93 22.34 -1.01
CA ALA A 618 10.22 23.63 -1.63
C ALA A 618 10.64 24.68 -0.60
N LYS A 619 11.55 25.57 -1.01
CA LYS A 619 11.94 26.74 -0.23
C LYS A 619 10.98 27.89 -0.50
N VAL A 620 10.76 28.73 0.51
CA VAL A 620 9.95 29.95 0.40
C VAL A 620 10.85 31.10 -0.04
N THR A 621 10.49 31.79 -1.11
CA THR A 621 11.25 32.91 -1.68
C THR A 621 10.99 34.24 -0.97
N LYS A 622 9.99 34.31 -0.08
CA LYS A 622 9.72 35.46 0.79
C LYS A 622 8.98 35.03 2.07
N SER A 623 9.70 34.86 3.18
CA SER A 623 9.10 34.59 4.50
C SER A 623 8.37 35.82 5.05
N VAL A 624 7.32 35.61 5.85
CA VAL A 624 6.63 36.70 6.57
C VAL A 624 7.42 37.06 7.83
N GLY A 625 7.85 38.32 7.89
CA GLY A 625 8.65 38.88 8.98
C GLY A 625 10.15 39.00 8.67
N SER A 626 10.80 39.98 9.29
CA SER A 626 12.24 40.24 9.16
C SER A 626 12.79 40.87 10.45
N CYS A 627 14.11 40.93 10.56
CA CYS A 627 14.80 41.68 11.61
C CYS A 627 15.59 42.84 11.00
N GLN A 628 15.91 43.82 11.83
CA GLN A 628 16.93 44.82 11.53
C GLN A 628 18.29 44.15 11.32
N ALA A 629 19.19 44.83 10.60
CA ALA A 629 20.55 44.35 10.40
C ALA A 629 21.24 44.13 11.75
N ALA A 630 21.85 42.96 11.93
CA ALA A 630 22.42 42.55 13.21
C ALA A 630 23.60 43.45 13.63
N GLN A 631 23.56 43.91 14.87
CA GLN A 631 24.55 44.78 15.49
C GLN A 631 25.64 43.95 16.16
N ALA A 632 26.89 44.15 15.76
CA ALA A 632 28.04 43.51 16.38
C ALA A 632 28.43 44.21 17.70
N ASN A 633 28.83 43.42 18.69
CA ASN A 633 29.26 43.84 20.03
C ASN A 633 28.18 44.58 20.86
N VAL A 634 26.90 44.34 20.57
CA VAL A 634 25.75 44.85 21.34
C VAL A 634 25.06 43.67 22.01
N ASP A 635 24.65 43.82 23.27
CA ASP A 635 23.80 42.86 23.99
C ASP A 635 22.58 43.58 24.60
N TYR A 636 21.38 43.13 24.25
CA TYR A 636 20.13 43.51 24.90
C TYR A 636 19.99 42.69 26.20
N TYR A 637 20.51 43.22 27.30
CA TYR A 637 20.60 42.47 28.56
C TYR A 637 19.22 42.18 29.19
N GLY A 638 19.04 40.95 29.68
CA GLY A 638 17.79 40.49 30.30
C GLY A 638 16.68 40.11 29.32
N ASN A 639 15.46 39.94 29.86
CA ASN A 639 14.21 39.66 29.13
C ASN A 639 14.24 38.42 28.21
N ASP A 640 15.06 37.41 28.54
CA ASP A 640 15.15 36.17 27.77
C ASP A 640 13.88 35.33 27.88
N ILE A 641 13.22 35.08 26.76
CA ILE A 641 12.05 34.18 26.64
C ILE A 641 12.44 32.79 26.15
N ALA A 642 13.59 32.64 25.48
CA ALA A 642 14.15 31.36 25.08
C ALA A 642 15.67 31.46 24.87
N ARG A 643 16.40 30.37 25.15
CA ARG A 643 17.81 30.17 24.77
C ARG A 643 17.89 28.96 23.85
N ILE A 644 18.26 29.18 22.60
CA ILE A 644 18.29 28.15 21.55
C ILE A 644 19.73 28.01 21.04
N SER A 645 20.21 26.77 20.85
CA SER A 645 21.55 26.52 20.26
C SER A 645 21.47 26.65 18.74
N ALA A 646 22.13 27.67 18.17
CA ALA A 646 22.10 27.98 16.74
C ALA A 646 23.20 28.97 16.34
N ASP A 647 23.45 29.13 15.04
CA ASP A 647 24.36 30.14 14.52
C ASP A 647 23.76 31.55 14.61
N LYS A 648 24.62 32.58 14.67
CA LYS A 648 24.19 33.98 14.81
C LYS A 648 23.22 34.44 13.71
N ASP A 649 23.38 33.88 12.51
CA ASP A 649 22.61 34.25 11.33
C ASP A 649 21.20 33.60 11.35
N ASP A 650 21.00 32.53 12.13
CA ASP A 650 19.72 31.85 12.32
C ASP A 650 18.81 32.56 13.34
N CYS A 651 19.38 33.34 14.26
CA CYS A 651 18.65 33.91 15.40
C CYS A 651 17.47 34.81 15.01
N CYS A 652 17.53 35.44 13.83
CA CYS A 652 16.40 36.19 13.32
C CYS A 652 15.20 35.29 13.00
N ALA A 653 15.41 34.20 12.26
CA ALA A 653 14.34 33.25 11.92
C ALA A 653 13.73 32.65 13.19
N LEU A 654 14.57 32.28 14.16
CA LEU A 654 14.12 31.80 15.48
C LEU A 654 13.29 32.85 16.23
N CYS A 655 13.71 34.12 16.28
CA CYS A 655 12.89 35.19 16.88
C CYS A 655 11.55 35.37 16.15
N LEU A 656 11.51 35.25 14.83
CA LEU A 656 10.27 35.37 14.06
C LEU A 656 9.26 34.25 14.41
N THR A 657 9.71 33.05 14.77
CA THR A 657 8.82 31.93 15.17
C THR A 657 8.15 32.10 16.54
N ALA A 658 8.63 33.01 17.38
CA ALA A 658 8.08 33.24 18.72
C ALA A 658 7.21 34.52 18.75
N ASP A 659 5.91 34.38 19.00
CA ASP A 659 4.93 35.49 18.88
C ASP A 659 5.23 36.70 19.78
N ASN A 660 5.88 36.49 20.93
CA ASN A 660 6.28 37.53 21.87
C ASN A 660 7.74 38.00 21.70
N CYS A 661 8.51 37.49 20.73
CA CYS A 661 9.89 37.93 20.52
C CYS A 661 9.97 39.32 19.87
N LYS A 662 10.71 40.24 20.48
CA LYS A 662 11.01 41.59 20.00
C LYS A 662 12.44 41.74 19.46
N GLY A 663 13.33 40.81 19.77
CA GLY A 663 14.71 40.79 19.27
C GLY A 663 15.50 39.60 19.80
N TYR A 664 16.80 39.54 19.53
CA TYR A 664 17.69 38.49 20.00
C TYR A 664 19.09 39.02 20.34
N SER A 665 19.81 38.29 21.18
CA SER A 665 21.28 38.37 21.31
C SER A 665 21.90 37.01 20.99
N HIS A 666 22.90 36.93 20.12
CA HIS A 666 23.71 35.73 19.93
C HIS A 666 24.99 35.82 20.74
N TYR A 667 25.28 34.80 21.56
CA TYR A 667 26.54 34.69 22.29
C TYR A 667 26.91 33.22 22.50
N GLN A 668 28.19 32.87 22.31
CA GLN A 668 28.74 31.53 22.53
C GLN A 668 27.91 30.38 21.91
N GLY A 669 27.42 30.55 20.68
CA GLY A 669 26.66 29.52 19.95
C GLY A 669 25.18 29.41 20.33
N HIS A 670 24.65 30.38 21.08
CA HIS A 670 23.24 30.43 21.46
C HIS A 670 22.56 31.73 21.04
N CYS A 671 21.35 31.61 20.49
CA CYS A 671 20.39 32.68 20.33
C CYS A 671 19.55 32.84 21.60
N TYR A 672 19.67 33.99 22.26
CA TYR A 672 18.87 34.42 23.39
C TYR A 672 17.74 35.30 22.85
N LEU A 673 16.53 34.73 22.71
CA LEU A 673 15.35 35.44 22.21
C LEU A 673 14.78 36.34 23.30
N LYS A 674 14.45 37.58 22.96
CA LYS A 674 14.07 38.65 23.89
C LYS A 674 12.58 38.94 23.80
N GLY A 675 11.86 38.82 24.92
CA GLY A 675 10.45 39.18 25.02
C GLY A 675 10.21 40.68 25.02
N GLU A 676 11.20 41.46 25.48
CA GLU A 676 11.25 42.91 25.41
C GLU A 676 12.71 43.36 25.23
N LEU A 677 12.94 44.46 24.51
CA LEU A 677 14.29 44.99 24.32
C LEU A 677 14.78 45.69 25.59
N GLY A 678 15.68 45.04 26.33
CA GLY A 678 16.39 45.65 27.46
C GLY A 678 17.36 46.76 27.02
N TYR A 679 18.05 47.37 27.97
CA TYR A 679 19.08 48.37 27.65
C TYR A 679 20.18 47.74 26.79
N ALA A 680 20.47 48.37 25.64
CA ALA A 680 21.58 47.98 24.79
C ALA A 680 22.90 48.28 25.50
N SER A 681 23.73 47.24 25.68
CA SER A 681 25.03 47.32 26.34
C SER A 681 26.14 46.87 25.40
N ALA A 682 27.32 47.50 25.47
CA ALA A 682 28.47 47.11 24.66
C ALA A 682 29.11 45.84 25.26
N LYS A 683 29.18 44.75 24.49
CA LYS A 683 29.73 43.47 24.94
C LYS A 683 30.40 42.71 23.79
N ALA A 684 31.72 42.55 23.88
CA ALA A 684 32.52 41.94 22.83
C ALA A 684 32.06 40.52 22.50
N GLY A 685 31.92 40.23 21.20
CA GLY A 685 31.55 38.89 20.70
C GLY A 685 30.05 38.57 20.76
N VAL A 686 29.18 39.51 21.17
CA VAL A 686 27.72 39.37 21.03
C VAL A 686 27.28 39.90 19.66
N THR A 687 26.27 39.28 19.03
CA THR A 687 25.61 39.79 17.82
C THR A 687 24.10 39.85 18.05
N SER A 688 23.52 41.04 18.11
CA SER A 688 22.10 41.23 18.44
C SER A 688 21.29 41.80 17.29
N GLY A 689 19.99 41.48 17.23
CA GLY A 689 19.09 42.02 16.21
C GLY A 689 17.69 42.28 16.75
N VAL A 690 17.02 43.29 16.23
CA VAL A 690 15.64 43.67 16.59
C VAL A 690 14.67 43.13 15.56
N ARG A 691 13.55 42.56 16.00
CA ARG A 691 12.47 42.14 15.09
C ARG A 691 11.76 43.38 14.54
N ASN A 692 11.54 43.43 13.23
CA ASN A 692 10.63 44.41 12.65
C ASN A 692 9.19 43.97 12.97
N VAL A 693 8.44 44.84 13.65
CA VAL A 693 7.04 44.63 14.06
C VAL A 693 6.10 45.06 12.95
#